data_AF-A0A356KXQ6-F1
#
_entry.id   AF-A0A356KXQ6-F1
#
_cell.length_a   1.000
_cell.length_b   1.000
_cell.length_c   1.000
_cell.angle_alpha   90.00
_cell.angle_beta   90.00
_cell.angle_gamma   90.00
#
_symmetry.space_group_name_H-M   'P 1'
#
loop_
_entity.id
_entity.type
_entity.pdbx_description
1 polymer ?
#
loop_
_entity_poly.entity_id
_entity_poly.type
_entity_poly.pdbx_seq_one_letter_code
_entity_poly.pdbx_strand_id
1 'polypeptide(L)'
;MKHLNFGLSALALSALVLTGCPDPRPSRDPQTIAEIAQLRGELDGIRARLEAKDGGDKREIKALEERINRLERGLKPVTVNLNISGQGIETKGAVDVKQGKAPATQSGGNGATDPGVEADDPETPVKVGRAPKGQKKGVDAWNELRPAQAGEKPNTGGRVRVALSAQPDKLNTYLDNSAVTSYIMAYINETLIEQDPVTFKWKPLLAESWDTEDMLFEILGADPVEGVKFSDAMQKWVKNEGEPNQQVWWKWEVRETAEGKHEVLKLGEHMGKAQLSGDTWTVTARDGSTKTFSKDKVQHVNRGTVFTFKLRKNAKWHDGKPVTADDVVFSLGFVKCEYVDAPSIRVYYRDVRPAEKLDEHTVRIVYATQYFQALEFAGGIYIHPKHIFDPEDLLLNDPKKFGEQFNDHPAHRAPIGSGPYKFKDWQQGEAVTLERVKEGYHSPEKGGYLDEIVWKFITEAQTALAALRAGEIDFLPRLRAAQYYEETVDEAFTSTFVKPQWYIGNFSYIGWNMRKPPFNDPKVRWAMAHACFDVQKFIDTVLHGAATRVAAPQYVFGPMYNDSLEPPAFDPEKARKLLREAGWFDRDGNGVIENADGQEFAFELLMPSGNTTGKQMAAIMTQNLKRLGIKLDTRELEWAVFLTNIKSRAFDACMLGWVQGLESDSFQIWHSSQSENQGSNHVGYVDPQTDKLILDVRKTLDEDERRTLQHGVQQRIYDAQPYLFLYCSPSQGAYRPQFHGVRFIPFRPGYDLRTWYDIDAK
;
A
#
# COMPACT_ATOMS: atom_id res chain seq x y z
N MET A 1 -5.55 20.82 -34.53
CA MET A 1 -5.36 19.37 -34.26
C MET A 1 -3.95 19.27 -33.66
N LYS A 2 -3.76 19.27 -32.33
CA LYS A 2 -3.93 18.14 -31.39
C LYS A 2 -3.14 16.91 -31.89
N HIS A 3 -1.97 16.52 -31.38
CA HIS A 3 -1.38 16.66 -30.03
C HIS A 3 0.16 16.63 -30.09
N LEU A 4 0.85 17.53 -29.38
CA LEU A 4 2.24 17.38 -28.95
C LEU A 4 2.59 18.42 -27.88
N ASN A 5 3.59 18.08 -27.05
CA ASN A 5 4.20 18.85 -25.96
C ASN A 5 3.35 19.09 -24.69
N PHE A 6 3.77 18.46 -23.58
CA PHE A 6 4.48 19.19 -22.52
C PHE A 6 5.48 18.23 -21.83
N GLY A 7 6.77 18.50 -22.03
CA GLY A 7 7.89 17.98 -21.26
C GLY A 7 8.84 19.14 -20.96
N LEU A 8 9.70 18.99 -19.93
CA LEU A 8 10.60 20.01 -19.36
C LEU A 8 9.92 21.09 -18.47
N SER A 9 9.65 20.74 -17.21
CA SER A 9 9.88 21.64 -16.05
C SER A 9 9.73 20.90 -14.71
N ALA A 10 10.70 20.04 -14.36
CA ALA A 10 10.73 19.36 -13.05
C ALA A 10 12.16 19.01 -12.54
N LEU A 11 13.21 19.63 -13.10
CA LEU A 11 14.61 19.19 -12.91
C LEU A 11 15.52 20.18 -12.16
N ALA A 12 14.95 21.17 -11.47
CA ALA A 12 15.72 22.23 -10.81
C ALA A 12 15.16 22.70 -9.46
N LEU A 13 14.74 21.77 -8.58
CA LEU A 13 14.47 22.10 -7.17
C LEU A 13 14.63 20.94 -6.15
N SER A 14 15.32 19.85 -6.53
CA SER A 14 15.50 18.64 -5.71
C SER A 14 16.74 18.67 -4.81
N ALA A 15 17.21 19.86 -4.42
CA ALA A 15 18.48 20.04 -3.68
C ALA A 15 18.36 21.08 -2.55
N LEU A 16 17.38 20.91 -1.67
CA LEU A 16 17.38 21.40 -0.27
C LEU A 16 16.28 20.64 0.51
N VAL A 17 16.25 20.77 1.84
CA VAL A 17 15.28 20.12 2.77
C VAL A 17 15.59 18.65 3.12
N LEU A 18 16.72 18.45 3.81
CA LEU A 18 16.89 17.42 4.84
C LEU A 18 17.42 18.10 6.11
N THR A 19 16.54 18.41 7.07
CA THR A 19 16.79 18.68 8.52
C THR A 19 15.47 19.17 9.15
N GLY A 20 15.20 18.79 10.41
CA GLY A 20 13.96 19.16 11.13
C GLY A 20 14.11 20.25 12.20
N CYS A 21 12.98 20.58 12.85
CA CYS A 21 12.78 21.52 13.98
C CYS A 21 12.61 23.04 13.65
N PRO A 22 11.94 23.87 14.50
CA PRO A 22 10.65 24.50 14.12
C PRO A 22 10.48 26.04 14.29
N ASP A 23 9.27 26.55 13.95
CA ASP A 23 8.58 27.85 14.26
C ASP A 23 8.63 29.10 13.29
N PRO A 24 7.57 30.01 13.26
CA PRO A 24 6.92 30.49 11.99
C PRO A 24 6.30 31.96 11.85
N ARG A 25 6.75 32.92 10.97
CA ARG A 25 6.13 34.20 10.38
C ARG A 25 7.09 35.17 9.60
N PRO A 26 6.70 35.72 8.43
CA PRO A 26 7.32 35.61 7.08
C PRO A 26 8.60 36.51 6.87
N SER A 27 9.25 36.70 5.70
CA SER A 27 8.77 36.81 4.30
C SER A 27 9.93 36.81 3.25
N ARG A 28 9.60 37.08 1.98
CA ARG A 28 10.46 37.62 0.91
C ARG A 28 9.75 38.83 0.30
N ASP A 29 10.47 39.80 -0.25
CA ASP A 29 9.87 40.98 -0.90
C ASP A 29 8.92 40.57 -2.06
N PRO A 30 7.59 40.83 -1.94
CA PRO A 30 6.63 40.46 -2.97
C PRO A 30 6.82 41.24 -4.26
N GLN A 31 7.38 42.47 -4.22
CA GLN A 31 7.61 43.27 -5.42
C GLN A 31 8.74 42.67 -6.26
N THR A 32 9.89 42.33 -5.65
CA THR A 32 10.97 41.59 -6.33
C THR A 32 10.48 40.24 -6.88
N ILE A 33 9.63 39.49 -6.15
CA ILE A 33 9.07 38.22 -6.65
C ILE A 33 8.15 38.44 -7.86
N ALA A 34 7.27 39.44 -7.81
CA ALA A 34 6.39 39.79 -8.93
C ALA A 34 7.20 40.28 -10.15
N GLU A 35 8.26 41.06 -9.94
CA GLU A 35 9.17 41.48 -11.02
C GLU A 35 9.89 40.27 -11.65
N ILE A 36 10.41 39.33 -10.85
CA ILE A 36 11.01 38.09 -11.37
C ILE A 36 10.00 37.28 -12.19
N ALA A 37 8.75 37.16 -11.72
CA ALA A 37 7.69 36.44 -12.43
C ALA A 37 7.33 37.12 -13.77
N GLN A 38 7.21 38.45 -13.79
CA GLN A 38 6.97 39.22 -15.00
C GLN A 38 8.13 39.08 -16.00
N LEU A 39 9.38 39.28 -15.56
CA LEU A 39 10.56 39.16 -16.41
C LEU A 39 10.72 37.75 -16.99
N ARG A 40 10.30 36.70 -16.27
CA ARG A 40 10.24 35.32 -16.80
C ARG A 40 9.16 35.16 -17.88
N GLY A 41 7.97 35.71 -17.67
CA GLY A 41 6.92 35.72 -18.70
C GLY A 41 7.34 36.46 -19.98
N GLU A 42 8.04 37.59 -19.84
CA GLU A 42 8.62 38.33 -20.96
C GLU A 42 9.70 37.52 -21.69
N LEU A 43 10.61 36.86 -20.95
CA LEU A 43 11.65 35.99 -21.48
C LEU A 43 11.08 34.80 -22.28
N ASP A 44 10.06 34.13 -21.74
CA ASP A 44 9.41 33.00 -22.41
C ASP A 44 8.63 33.45 -23.66
N GLY A 45 8.01 34.64 -23.63
CA GLY A 45 7.38 35.27 -24.80
C GLY A 45 8.36 35.72 -25.88
N ILE A 46 9.63 36.01 -25.55
CA ILE A 46 10.70 36.27 -26.53
C ILE A 46 11.22 34.95 -27.11
N ARG A 47 11.45 33.93 -26.27
CA ARG A 47 11.89 32.59 -26.71
C ARG A 47 10.90 31.93 -27.67
N ALA A 48 9.60 31.99 -27.36
CA ALA A 48 8.55 31.48 -28.24
C ALA A 48 8.52 32.16 -29.63
N ARG A 49 8.82 33.46 -29.71
CA ARG A 49 8.92 34.19 -30.99
C ARG A 49 10.17 33.80 -31.80
N LEU A 50 11.28 33.52 -31.11
CA LEU A 50 12.51 33.01 -31.73
C LEU A 50 12.33 31.60 -32.31
N GLU A 51 11.56 30.72 -31.64
CA GLU A 51 11.17 29.41 -32.18
C GLU A 51 10.23 29.54 -33.39
N ALA A 52 9.40 30.58 -33.42
CA ALA A 52 8.51 30.91 -34.54
C ALA A 52 9.20 31.59 -35.75
N LYS A 53 10.54 31.68 -35.75
CA LYS A 53 11.38 32.27 -36.83
C LYS A 53 11.19 33.78 -37.09
N ASP A 54 10.63 34.54 -36.15
CA ASP A 54 10.65 36.01 -36.21
C ASP A 54 11.77 36.57 -35.32
N GLY A 55 12.53 37.54 -35.83
CA GLY A 55 13.91 37.81 -35.42
C GLY A 55 14.12 38.51 -34.07
N GLY A 56 13.83 37.84 -32.95
CA GLY A 56 14.17 38.32 -31.60
C GLY A 56 15.68 38.40 -31.35
N ASP A 57 16.17 39.53 -30.80
CA ASP A 57 17.60 39.73 -30.57
C ASP A 57 18.09 38.87 -29.38
N LYS A 58 19.03 37.95 -29.63
CA LYS A 58 19.66 37.10 -28.61
C LYS A 58 20.33 37.91 -27.49
N ARG A 59 20.63 39.19 -27.70
CA ARG A 59 21.13 40.12 -26.67
C ARG A 59 20.07 40.45 -25.60
N GLU A 60 18.80 40.51 -25.99
CA GLU A 60 17.69 40.85 -25.08
C GLU A 60 17.40 39.72 -24.09
N ILE A 61 17.36 38.46 -24.59
CA ILE A 61 17.30 37.25 -23.76
C ILE A 61 18.38 37.26 -22.67
N LYS A 62 19.64 37.48 -23.07
CA LYS A 62 20.76 37.45 -22.13
C LYS A 62 20.67 38.58 -21.08
N ALA A 63 20.20 39.76 -21.48
CA ALA A 63 20.01 40.88 -20.55
C ALA A 63 18.92 40.61 -19.50
N LEU A 64 17.81 39.98 -19.90
CA LEU A 64 16.73 39.55 -18.99
C LEU A 64 17.20 38.45 -18.04
N GLU A 65 17.89 37.42 -18.54
CA GLU A 65 18.47 36.34 -17.73
C GLU A 65 19.46 36.88 -16.68
N GLU A 66 20.33 37.83 -17.05
CA GLU A 66 21.24 38.48 -16.10
C GLU A 66 20.52 39.35 -15.06
N ARG A 67 19.40 39.99 -15.41
CA ARG A 67 18.58 40.78 -14.47
C ARG A 67 17.87 39.87 -13.46
N ILE A 68 17.21 38.81 -13.91
CA ILE A 68 16.57 37.79 -13.05
C ILE A 68 17.59 37.21 -12.07
N ASN A 69 18.76 36.78 -12.56
CA ASN A 69 19.83 36.22 -11.73
C ASN A 69 20.44 37.20 -10.72
N ARG A 70 20.28 38.52 -10.89
CA ARG A 70 20.68 39.53 -9.89
C ARG A 70 19.60 39.70 -8.82
N LEU A 71 18.33 39.77 -9.21
CA LEU A 71 17.19 39.89 -8.29
C LEU A 71 17.09 38.66 -7.37
N GLU A 72 17.22 37.45 -7.91
CA GLU A 72 17.15 36.20 -7.12
C GLU A 72 18.28 36.10 -6.07
N ARG A 73 19.47 36.63 -6.37
CA ARG A 73 20.59 36.70 -5.41
C ARG A 73 20.38 37.69 -4.25
N GLY A 74 19.44 38.63 -4.38
CA GLY A 74 19.08 39.57 -3.30
C GLY A 74 18.22 38.97 -2.18
N LEU A 75 17.53 37.84 -2.44
CA LEU A 75 16.52 37.28 -1.55
C LEU A 75 17.12 36.36 -0.47
N LYS A 76 17.62 36.95 0.62
CA LYS A 76 18.07 36.20 1.82
C LYS A 76 16.90 35.52 2.55
N PRO A 77 17.05 34.29 3.08
CA PRO A 77 16.06 33.65 3.94
C PRO A 77 16.19 34.15 5.39
N VAL A 78 15.07 34.29 6.08
CA VAL A 78 15.01 34.58 7.52
C VAL A 78 13.96 33.68 8.17
N THR A 79 14.24 33.23 9.39
CA THR A 79 13.30 32.52 10.28
C THR A 79 12.48 33.53 11.10
N VAL A 80 11.37 33.09 11.65
CA VAL A 80 10.09 33.64 11.22
C VAL A 80 9.17 33.28 12.43
N ASN A 81 8.44 34.17 13.13
CA ASN A 81 7.62 33.78 14.33
C ASN A 81 6.34 34.65 14.62
N LEU A 82 5.18 34.07 15.02
CA LEU A 82 3.78 34.42 14.64
C LEU A 82 2.94 35.37 15.52
N ASN A 83 2.07 36.15 14.88
CA ASN A 83 0.87 36.86 15.38
C ASN A 83 0.05 37.44 14.18
N ILE A 84 -1.21 37.85 14.38
CA ILE A 84 -2.27 38.08 13.35
C ILE A 84 -2.81 39.54 13.37
N SER A 85 -3.24 40.08 12.22
CA SER A 85 -4.41 41.02 12.12
C SER A 85 -4.74 41.31 10.65
N GLY A 86 -6.04 41.36 10.32
CA GLY A 86 -6.54 41.32 8.95
C GLY A 86 -6.68 42.64 8.20
N GLN A 87 -7.13 42.51 6.95
CA GLN A 87 -8.25 43.24 6.34
C GLN A 87 -8.51 42.63 4.94
N GLY A 88 -9.78 42.55 4.53
CA GLY A 88 -10.20 41.83 3.32
C GLY A 88 -10.33 42.70 2.08
N ILE A 89 -10.63 42.07 0.94
CA ILE A 89 -11.06 42.73 -0.30
C ILE A 89 -12.23 41.93 -0.90
N GLU A 90 -13.33 42.62 -1.19
CA GLU A 90 -14.48 42.08 -1.95
C GLU A 90 -14.11 41.84 -3.42
N THR A 91 -14.75 40.85 -4.06
CA THR A 91 -15.06 40.96 -5.49
C THR A 91 -16.50 40.52 -5.77
N LYS A 92 -17.25 41.37 -6.48
CA LYS A 92 -18.63 41.15 -6.91
C LYS A 92 -18.66 40.40 -8.24
N GLY A 93 -19.64 39.52 -8.43
CA GLY A 93 -19.89 38.86 -9.71
C GLY A 93 -21.21 38.09 -9.69
N ALA A 94 -22.32 38.77 -10.01
CA ALA A 94 -23.65 38.18 -10.01
C ALA A 94 -23.98 37.50 -11.35
N VAL A 95 -24.68 36.37 -11.30
CA VAL A 95 -25.44 35.81 -12.43
C VAL A 95 -26.78 35.26 -11.92
N ASP A 96 -27.88 35.83 -12.41
CA ASP A 96 -29.25 35.39 -12.16
C ASP A 96 -29.62 34.17 -13.03
N VAL A 97 -30.25 33.15 -12.44
CA VAL A 97 -31.13 32.21 -13.16
C VAL A 97 -32.40 31.94 -12.35
N LYS A 98 -33.55 31.95 -13.03
CA LYS A 98 -34.89 32.08 -12.44
C LYS A 98 -35.46 30.81 -11.79
N GLN A 99 -36.37 31.04 -10.85
CA GLN A 99 -37.24 30.04 -10.21
C GLN A 99 -38.23 29.37 -11.19
N GLY A 100 -38.56 28.10 -10.93
CA GLY A 100 -39.76 27.41 -11.40
C GLY A 100 -40.41 26.63 -10.24
N LYS A 101 -41.73 26.74 -10.06
CA LYS A 101 -42.47 26.09 -8.96
C LYS A 101 -43.07 24.74 -9.36
N ALA A 102 -43.25 23.91 -8.33
CA ALA A 102 -43.85 22.56 -8.24
C ALA A 102 -45.18 22.31 -8.97
N PRO A 103 -45.67 21.05 -8.96
CA PRO A 103 -46.60 20.70 -7.88
C PRO A 103 -46.31 19.36 -7.18
N ALA A 104 -47.04 19.10 -6.09
CA ALA A 104 -46.91 17.93 -5.22
C ALA A 104 -48.04 16.89 -5.42
N THR A 105 -47.83 15.67 -4.93
CA THR A 105 -48.90 14.68 -4.70
C THR A 105 -48.72 14.00 -3.34
N GLN A 106 -49.75 14.12 -2.49
CA GLN A 106 -50.05 13.16 -1.42
C GLN A 106 -50.67 11.90 -2.07
N SER A 107 -51.04 10.78 -1.44
CA SER A 107 -51.15 10.31 -0.04
C SER A 107 -51.26 8.76 -0.09
N GLY A 108 -51.31 8.09 1.06
CA GLY A 108 -51.98 6.78 1.18
C GLY A 108 -51.15 5.67 1.83
N GLY A 109 -51.38 5.46 3.12
CA GLY A 109 -51.09 4.17 3.77
C GLY A 109 -52.40 3.38 3.94
N ASN A 110 -52.29 2.07 4.12
CA ASN A 110 -53.28 1.26 4.82
C ASN A 110 -52.62 -0.05 5.27
N GLY A 111 -52.91 -0.46 6.51
CA GLY A 111 -52.61 -1.80 7.01
C GLY A 111 -53.91 -2.61 7.14
N ALA A 112 -53.79 -3.93 7.16
CA ALA A 112 -54.82 -4.87 7.58
C ALA A 112 -54.16 -6.13 8.16
N THR A 113 -54.86 -6.82 9.06
CA THR A 113 -54.31 -7.85 9.96
C THR A 113 -55.12 -9.15 9.92
N ASP A 114 -54.41 -10.28 9.98
CA ASP A 114 -54.86 -11.61 10.47
C ASP A 114 -55.98 -12.36 9.70
N PRO A 115 -56.20 -13.68 9.94
CA PRO A 115 -55.41 -14.66 10.73
C PRO A 115 -55.00 -15.92 9.93
N GLY A 116 -54.20 -16.81 10.55
CA GLY A 116 -53.54 -17.95 9.88
C GLY A 116 -54.19 -19.34 9.98
N VAL A 117 -53.51 -20.34 9.38
CA VAL A 117 -53.71 -21.79 9.51
C VAL A 117 -52.32 -22.47 9.49
N GLU A 118 -52.11 -23.50 10.31
CA GLU A 118 -50.85 -24.25 10.42
C GLU A 118 -50.75 -25.48 9.48
N ALA A 119 -49.51 -25.90 9.25
CA ALA A 119 -49.02 -27.23 8.84
C ALA A 119 -49.39 -27.78 7.44
N ASP A 120 -48.39 -27.83 6.55
CA ASP A 120 -47.58 -29.06 6.39
C ASP A 120 -46.19 -28.73 5.79
N ASP A 121 -45.16 -29.47 6.22
CA ASP A 121 -43.76 -29.40 5.73
C ASP A 121 -43.53 -30.56 4.74
N PRO A 122 -42.88 -30.33 3.59
CA PRO A 122 -41.52 -30.85 3.50
C PRO A 122 -40.49 -29.98 2.74
N GLU A 123 -39.27 -30.05 3.27
CA GLU A 123 -37.97 -30.03 2.57
C GLU A 123 -37.35 -28.67 2.17
N THR A 124 -36.63 -28.12 3.16
CA THR A 124 -35.30 -27.49 3.05
C THR A 124 -35.13 -26.33 2.05
N PRO A 125 -35.49 -25.10 2.46
CA PRO A 125 -35.01 -23.89 1.79
C PRO A 125 -33.49 -23.77 1.91
N VAL A 126 -32.81 -23.43 0.81
CA VAL A 126 -31.39 -23.10 0.77
C VAL A 126 -31.12 -21.95 1.75
N LYS A 127 -30.40 -22.25 2.84
CA LYS A 127 -29.96 -21.22 3.80
C LYS A 127 -28.95 -20.29 3.12
N VAL A 128 -29.42 -19.13 2.68
CA VAL A 128 -28.55 -18.00 2.35
C VAL A 128 -27.70 -17.70 3.58
N GLY A 129 -26.39 -17.93 3.44
CA GLY A 129 -25.45 -17.92 4.56
C GLY A 129 -25.36 -16.55 5.23
N ARG A 130 -26.01 -16.42 6.39
CA ARG A 130 -25.67 -15.37 7.37
C ARG A 130 -24.23 -15.61 7.80
N ALA A 131 -23.39 -14.57 7.86
CA ALA A 131 -22.03 -14.69 8.40
C ALA A 131 -22.09 -15.39 9.78
N PRO A 132 -21.40 -16.53 9.98
CA PRO A 132 -21.49 -17.26 11.24
C PRO A 132 -20.99 -16.39 12.40
N LYS A 133 -21.83 -16.18 13.43
CA LYS A 133 -21.34 -15.66 14.71
C LYS A 133 -20.31 -16.65 15.25
N GLY A 134 -19.06 -16.21 15.36
CA GLY A 134 -17.94 -17.07 15.75
C GLY A 134 -17.18 -17.69 14.57
N GLN A 135 -16.85 -16.90 13.55
CA GLN A 135 -15.87 -17.26 12.54
C GLN A 135 -14.56 -17.67 13.26
N LYS A 136 -14.16 -18.94 13.12
CA LYS A 136 -12.96 -19.49 13.79
C LYS A 136 -11.71 -18.78 13.28
N LYS A 137 -10.81 -18.35 14.17
CA LYS A 137 -9.53 -17.75 13.75
C LYS A 137 -8.59 -18.80 13.17
N GLY A 138 -7.73 -18.37 12.25
CA GLY A 138 -6.76 -19.22 11.57
C GLY A 138 -7.39 -20.08 10.47
N VAL A 139 -6.74 -21.22 10.18
CA VAL A 139 -7.01 -22.17 9.09
C VAL A 139 -8.51 -22.39 8.80
N ASP A 140 -9.28 -22.64 9.85
CA ASP A 140 -10.70 -23.02 9.74
C ASP A 140 -11.62 -21.94 9.16
N ALA A 141 -11.23 -20.65 9.14
CA ALA A 141 -11.99 -19.60 8.45
C ALA A 141 -11.76 -19.56 6.93
N TRP A 142 -10.70 -20.19 6.43
CA TRP A 142 -10.26 -20.12 5.03
C TRP A 142 -10.61 -21.36 4.21
N ASN A 143 -11.16 -22.39 4.86
CA ASN A 143 -11.33 -23.70 4.25
C ASN A 143 -12.42 -23.69 3.17
N GLU A 144 -11.94 -23.73 1.93
CA GLU A 144 -12.43 -24.57 0.83
C GLU A 144 -13.95 -24.65 0.69
N LEU A 145 -14.51 -23.78 -0.16
CA LEU A 145 -15.92 -23.81 -0.52
C LEU A 145 -16.31 -25.04 -1.37
N ARG A 146 -15.32 -25.76 -1.90
CA ARG A 146 -15.35 -27.20 -2.22
C ARG A 146 -13.95 -27.81 -2.01
N PRO A 147 -13.71 -28.59 -0.96
CA PRO A 147 -12.55 -29.49 -0.91
C PRO A 147 -12.59 -30.45 -2.10
N ALA A 148 -11.43 -30.99 -2.50
CA ALA A 148 -11.44 -32.20 -3.34
C ALA A 148 -12.23 -33.29 -2.61
N GLN A 149 -13.15 -33.99 -3.29
CA GLN A 149 -13.91 -35.05 -2.64
C GLN A 149 -12.95 -36.18 -2.20
N ALA A 150 -13.22 -36.83 -1.08
CA ALA A 150 -12.31 -37.84 -0.53
C ALA A 150 -12.14 -39.02 -1.52
N GLY A 151 -10.97 -39.12 -2.14
CA GLY A 151 -10.65 -40.11 -3.18
C GLY A 151 -10.67 -39.58 -4.62
N GLU A 152 -11.08 -38.33 -4.84
CA GLU A 152 -11.03 -37.65 -6.13
C GLU A 152 -9.57 -37.37 -6.55
N LYS A 153 -9.24 -37.66 -7.80
CA LYS A 153 -7.93 -37.37 -8.39
C LYS A 153 -8.07 -36.14 -9.31
N PRO A 154 -7.23 -35.11 -9.16
CA PRO A 154 -7.25 -33.95 -10.06
C PRO A 154 -7.01 -34.36 -11.52
N ASN A 155 -7.97 -34.06 -12.39
CA ASN A 155 -7.80 -34.18 -13.83
C ASN A 155 -6.89 -33.05 -14.33
N THR A 156 -5.99 -33.36 -15.26
CA THR A 156 -5.04 -32.39 -15.82
C THR A 156 -5.43 -32.07 -17.26
N GLY A 157 -5.73 -30.80 -17.55
CA GLY A 157 -6.26 -30.35 -18.83
C GLY A 157 -7.25 -29.19 -18.68
N GLY A 158 -7.99 -28.87 -19.74
CA GLY A 158 -8.99 -27.80 -19.72
C GLY A 158 -8.41 -26.39 -19.57
N ARG A 159 -9.27 -25.39 -19.36
CA ARG A 159 -8.87 -23.98 -19.21
C ARG A 159 -9.81 -23.22 -18.30
N VAL A 160 -9.32 -22.17 -17.66
CA VAL A 160 -10.17 -21.21 -16.93
C VAL A 160 -10.07 -19.81 -17.55
N ARG A 161 -11.22 -19.19 -17.82
CA ARG A 161 -11.33 -17.80 -18.26
C ARG A 161 -11.76 -16.92 -17.09
N VAL A 162 -10.89 -16.01 -16.66
CA VAL A 162 -11.07 -15.18 -15.47
C VAL A 162 -11.21 -13.71 -15.86
N ALA A 163 -12.24 -13.03 -15.36
CA ALA A 163 -12.41 -11.60 -15.62
C ALA A 163 -11.45 -10.73 -14.78
N LEU A 164 -10.76 -9.79 -15.44
CA LEU A 164 -9.98 -8.72 -14.83
C LEU A 164 -10.63 -7.37 -15.13
N SER A 165 -10.72 -6.51 -14.11
CA SER A 165 -11.36 -5.19 -14.22
C SER A 165 -10.50 -4.11 -14.92
N ALA A 166 -9.33 -4.47 -15.44
CA ALA A 166 -8.41 -3.60 -16.16
C ALA A 166 -7.44 -4.44 -17.00
N GLN A 167 -6.90 -3.84 -18.06
CA GLN A 167 -5.73 -4.37 -18.77
C GLN A 167 -4.43 -3.90 -18.08
N PRO A 168 -3.39 -4.75 -17.96
CA PRO A 168 -2.04 -4.29 -17.60
C PRO A 168 -1.44 -3.39 -18.69
N ASP A 169 -0.50 -2.52 -18.34
CA ASP A 169 0.33 -1.80 -19.32
C ASP A 169 1.59 -2.59 -19.69
N LYS A 170 2.23 -3.17 -18.66
CA LYS A 170 3.45 -3.99 -18.76
C LYS A 170 3.28 -5.23 -17.89
N LEU A 171 3.64 -6.40 -18.41
CA LEU A 171 3.72 -7.64 -17.63
C LEU A 171 5.04 -7.68 -16.83
N ASN A 172 5.20 -6.71 -15.94
CA ASN A 172 6.32 -6.60 -15.02
C ASN A 172 5.88 -5.88 -13.74
N THR A 173 5.90 -6.57 -12.60
CA THR A 173 5.41 -6.08 -11.31
C THR A 173 6.22 -4.92 -10.70
N TYR A 174 7.41 -4.63 -11.24
CA TYR A 174 8.28 -3.56 -10.77
C TYR A 174 8.02 -2.24 -11.50
N LEU A 175 7.59 -2.30 -12.76
CA LEU A 175 7.26 -1.15 -13.61
C LEU A 175 5.76 -0.83 -13.62
N ASP A 176 4.92 -1.85 -13.54
CA ASP A 176 3.46 -1.74 -13.45
C ASP A 176 3.00 -2.26 -12.08
N ASN A 177 2.62 -1.33 -11.21
CA ASN A 177 2.16 -1.61 -9.85
C ASN A 177 0.67 -1.97 -9.76
N SER A 178 0.00 -2.16 -10.90
CA SER A 178 -1.39 -2.57 -10.92
C SER A 178 -1.55 -4.00 -10.41
N ALA A 179 -2.66 -4.22 -9.70
CA ALA A 179 -2.98 -5.53 -9.14
C ALA A 179 -3.11 -6.61 -10.23
N VAL A 180 -3.64 -6.23 -11.40
CA VAL A 180 -3.85 -7.16 -12.53
C VAL A 180 -2.52 -7.70 -13.06
N THR A 181 -1.48 -6.87 -13.12
CA THR A 181 -0.12 -7.31 -13.46
C THR A 181 0.41 -8.29 -12.42
N SER A 182 0.26 -8.01 -11.12
CA SER A 182 0.66 -8.97 -10.07
C SER A 182 -0.07 -10.30 -10.17
N TYR A 183 -1.36 -10.31 -10.52
CA TYR A 183 -2.16 -11.54 -10.60
C TYR A 183 -1.71 -12.42 -11.76
N ILE A 184 -1.34 -11.84 -12.90
CA ILE A 184 -0.82 -12.58 -14.06
C ILE A 184 0.61 -13.07 -13.76
N MET A 185 1.48 -12.19 -13.28
CA MET A 185 2.90 -12.49 -13.10
C MET A 185 3.18 -13.52 -11.99
N ALA A 186 2.29 -13.67 -11.00
CA ALA A 186 2.40 -14.70 -9.95
C ALA A 186 2.37 -16.15 -10.47
N TYR A 187 1.96 -16.37 -11.72
CA TYR A 187 2.00 -17.69 -12.38
C TYR A 187 3.20 -17.86 -13.32
N ILE A 188 3.85 -16.75 -13.71
CA ILE A 188 4.96 -16.70 -14.67
C ILE A 188 6.31 -16.64 -13.95
N ASN A 189 6.46 -15.74 -12.99
CA ASN A 189 7.69 -15.54 -12.23
C ASN A 189 7.54 -16.10 -10.81
N GLU A 190 8.68 -16.39 -10.18
CA GLU A 190 8.73 -16.88 -8.81
C GLU A 190 9.70 -16.10 -7.94
N THR A 191 9.48 -16.26 -6.64
CA THR A 191 10.28 -15.77 -5.53
C THR A 191 11.18 -16.88 -4.99
N LEU A 192 12.21 -16.55 -4.21
CA LEU A 192 13.05 -17.55 -3.55
C LEU A 192 12.25 -18.36 -2.51
N ILE A 193 11.30 -17.70 -1.85
CA ILE A 193 10.39 -18.26 -0.84
C ILE A 193 8.95 -17.86 -1.11
N GLU A 194 8.00 -18.69 -0.68
CA GLU A 194 6.58 -18.33 -0.61
C GLU A 194 6.07 -18.42 0.83
N GLN A 195 4.97 -17.73 1.13
CA GLN A 195 4.29 -17.86 2.42
C GLN A 195 3.18 -18.91 2.30
N ASP A 196 3.12 -19.86 3.24
CA ASP A 196 2.04 -20.83 3.26
C ASP A 196 0.71 -20.17 3.69
N PRO A 197 -0.38 -20.26 2.89
CA PRO A 197 -1.62 -19.52 3.15
C PRO A 197 -2.47 -20.06 4.31
N VAL A 198 -2.00 -21.10 5.01
CA VAL A 198 -2.72 -21.78 6.10
C VAL A 198 -1.93 -21.70 7.40
N THR A 199 -0.65 -22.05 7.37
CA THR A 199 0.27 -22.00 8.51
C THR A 199 1.00 -20.66 8.65
N PHE A 200 0.96 -19.81 7.62
CA PHE A 200 1.60 -18.50 7.53
C PHE A 200 3.14 -18.51 7.60
N LYS A 201 3.75 -19.69 7.62
CA LYS A 201 5.20 -19.86 7.64
C LYS A 201 5.79 -19.71 6.23
N TRP A 202 6.94 -19.07 6.15
CA TRP A 202 7.75 -19.03 4.94
C TRP A 202 8.27 -20.43 4.58
N LYS A 203 8.27 -20.75 3.29
CA LYS A 203 8.71 -22.03 2.71
C LYS A 203 9.58 -21.78 1.48
N PRO A 204 10.53 -22.68 1.16
CA PRO A 204 11.32 -22.57 -0.06
C PRO A 204 10.45 -22.73 -1.31
N LEU A 205 10.66 -21.88 -2.32
CA LEU A 205 10.03 -21.98 -3.65
C LEU A 205 11.11 -22.20 -4.71
N LEU A 206 11.67 -21.15 -5.29
CA LEU A 206 12.79 -21.25 -6.24
C LEU A 206 14.11 -21.60 -5.52
N ALA A 207 14.24 -21.24 -4.24
CA ALA A 207 15.22 -21.83 -3.35
C ALA A 207 14.81 -23.26 -2.95
N GLU A 208 15.78 -24.14 -2.80
CA GLU A 208 15.64 -25.45 -2.15
C GLU A 208 15.67 -25.30 -0.62
N SER A 209 16.51 -24.40 -0.11
CA SER A 209 16.63 -24.07 1.32
C SER A 209 17.25 -22.68 1.52
N TRP A 210 17.17 -22.16 2.74
CA TRP A 210 18.01 -21.06 3.18
C TRP A 210 18.59 -21.31 4.57
N ASP A 211 19.78 -20.75 4.81
CA ASP A 211 20.39 -20.65 6.13
C ASP A 211 20.28 -19.18 6.61
N THR A 212 19.98 -18.98 7.90
CA THR A 212 19.89 -17.65 8.53
C THR A 212 21.04 -17.45 9.53
N GLU A 213 21.74 -16.33 9.41
CA GLU A 213 22.84 -15.89 10.27
C GLU A 213 22.52 -14.50 10.89
N ASP A 214 23.20 -14.17 11.98
CA ASP A 214 23.16 -12.84 12.60
C ASP A 214 24.30 -11.96 12.07
N MET A 215 24.24 -10.66 12.38
CA MET A 215 25.32 -9.72 12.13
C MET A 215 25.71 -8.99 13.42
N LEU A 216 26.93 -9.22 13.90
CA LEU A 216 27.50 -8.55 15.06
C LEU A 216 28.33 -7.34 14.64
N PHE A 217 28.17 -6.22 15.36
CA PHE A 217 28.87 -4.96 15.10
C PHE A 217 29.88 -4.67 16.22
N GLU A 218 31.16 -4.81 15.89
CA GLU A 218 32.31 -4.55 16.76
C GLU A 218 32.73 -3.08 16.69
N ILE A 219 32.99 -2.44 17.83
CA ILE A 219 33.53 -1.08 17.93
C ILE A 219 35.03 -1.11 17.66
N LEU A 220 35.44 -0.67 16.47
CA LEU A 220 36.85 -0.54 16.06
C LEU A 220 37.47 0.79 16.51
N GLY A 221 36.65 1.81 16.75
CA GLY A 221 37.07 3.14 17.19
C GLY A 221 35.88 4.07 17.40
N ALA A 222 36.12 5.20 18.06
CA ALA A 222 35.10 6.22 18.34
C ALA A 222 35.72 7.62 18.25
N ASP A 223 35.15 8.49 17.42
CA ASP A 223 35.58 9.88 17.25
C ASP A 223 34.53 10.85 17.83
N PRO A 224 34.88 11.76 18.76
CA PRO A 224 33.92 12.68 19.38
C PRO A 224 33.45 13.77 18.40
N VAL A 225 32.16 14.09 18.43
CA VAL A 225 31.53 15.14 17.63
C VAL A 225 31.20 16.36 18.50
N GLU A 226 32.15 17.28 18.67
CA GLU A 226 31.90 18.51 19.41
C GLU A 226 31.25 19.59 18.54
N GLY A 227 30.04 20.03 18.92
CA GLY A 227 29.40 21.26 18.41
C GLY A 227 28.87 21.21 16.97
N VAL A 228 28.89 20.05 16.30
CA VAL A 228 28.44 19.90 14.91
C VAL A 228 27.08 19.19 14.86
N LYS A 229 26.09 19.74 14.15
CA LYS A 229 24.81 19.05 13.93
C LYS A 229 25.04 17.78 13.10
N PHE A 230 24.25 16.73 13.35
CA PHE A 230 24.35 15.44 12.64
C PHE A 230 24.44 15.59 11.10
N SER A 231 23.63 16.48 10.51
CA SER A 231 23.67 16.83 9.09
C SER A 231 25.05 17.29 8.61
N ASP A 232 25.71 18.13 9.41
CA ASP A 232 26.90 18.87 9.03
C ASP A 232 28.15 17.98 9.22
N ALA A 233 28.13 17.11 10.23
CA ALA A 233 29.13 16.06 10.42
C ALA A 233 29.09 15.07 9.24
N MET A 234 27.90 14.62 8.86
CA MET A 234 27.72 13.68 7.75
C MET A 234 28.08 14.32 6.40
N GLN A 235 27.65 15.55 6.12
CA GLN A 235 28.00 16.28 4.89
C GLN A 235 29.51 16.55 4.77
N LYS A 236 30.18 16.86 5.88
CA LYS A 236 31.63 17.10 5.92
C LYS A 236 32.43 15.81 5.71
N TRP A 237 31.91 14.67 6.13
CA TRP A 237 32.49 13.34 5.88
C TRP A 237 32.28 12.83 4.44
N VAL A 238 31.05 12.95 3.90
CA VAL A 238 30.73 12.59 2.50
C VAL A 238 31.62 13.36 1.51
N LYS A 239 32.06 14.58 1.86
CA LYS A 239 33.00 15.36 1.05
C LYS A 239 34.46 14.84 1.04
N ASN A 240 34.84 14.00 2.00
CA ASN A 240 36.24 13.61 2.21
C ASN A 240 36.56 12.17 1.74
N GLU A 241 35.59 11.24 1.76
CA GLU A 241 35.82 9.83 1.36
C GLU A 241 35.17 9.41 0.02
N GLY A 242 34.47 10.32 -0.67
CA GLY A 242 33.87 10.06 -2.00
C GLY A 242 32.34 10.10 -2.01
N GLU A 243 31.77 10.10 -3.20
CA GLU A 243 30.35 10.43 -3.43
C GLU A 243 29.36 9.52 -2.66
N PRO A 244 28.18 10.07 -2.26
CA PRO A 244 27.16 9.34 -1.49
C PRO A 244 26.49 8.17 -2.23
N ASN A 245 26.93 7.87 -3.46
CA ASN A 245 26.47 6.73 -4.25
C ASN A 245 27.16 5.41 -3.88
N GLN A 246 28.26 5.42 -3.12
CA GLN A 246 28.80 4.19 -2.51
C GLN A 246 28.23 3.96 -1.12
N GLN A 247 27.40 2.91 -1.00
CA GLN A 247 26.74 2.53 0.24
C GLN A 247 27.76 1.95 1.25
N VAL A 248 28.22 2.77 2.20
CA VAL A 248 29.06 2.31 3.33
C VAL A 248 28.61 2.84 4.70
N TRP A 249 27.46 3.52 4.73
CA TRP A 249 26.91 4.18 5.92
C TRP A 249 26.67 3.23 7.11
N TRP A 250 26.47 1.93 6.87
CA TRP A 250 26.30 0.92 7.93
C TRP A 250 27.59 0.59 8.70
N LYS A 251 28.77 1.00 8.23
CA LYS A 251 30.04 0.85 8.98
C LYS A 251 30.25 1.96 10.02
N TRP A 252 29.31 2.89 10.14
CA TRP A 252 29.45 4.07 10.99
C TRP A 252 28.13 4.37 11.69
N GLU A 253 28.15 4.48 13.02
CA GLU A 253 26.97 4.85 13.81
C GLU A 253 27.24 6.07 14.68
N VAL A 254 26.24 6.94 14.84
CA VAL A 254 26.30 8.01 15.84
C VAL A 254 25.66 7.52 17.14
N ARG A 255 26.41 7.60 18.23
CA ARG A 255 25.96 7.27 19.58
C ARG A 255 25.94 8.53 20.46
N GLU A 256 24.90 8.66 21.28
CA GLU A 256 24.88 9.61 22.39
C GLU A 256 25.51 8.94 23.62
N THR A 257 26.47 9.62 24.26
CA THR A 257 27.16 9.14 25.46
C THR A 257 26.35 9.43 26.72
N ALA A 258 26.73 8.84 27.86
CA ALA A 258 26.06 9.08 29.15
C ALA A 258 26.09 10.56 29.59
N GLU A 259 27.03 11.34 29.06
CA GLU A 259 27.21 12.78 29.30
C GLU A 259 26.45 13.68 28.29
N GLY A 260 25.62 13.10 27.41
CA GLY A 260 24.88 13.83 26.36
C GLY A 260 25.75 14.34 25.20
N LYS A 261 27.02 13.87 25.11
CA LYS A 261 27.87 14.12 23.94
C LYS A 261 27.53 13.15 22.83
N HIS A 262 27.91 13.49 21.60
CA HIS A 262 27.74 12.60 20.44
C HIS A 262 29.12 12.13 19.96
N GLU A 263 29.22 10.87 19.55
CA GLU A 263 30.43 10.29 18.95
C GLU A 263 30.06 9.46 17.71
N VAL A 264 30.98 9.40 16.74
CA VAL A 264 30.87 8.51 15.56
C VAL A 264 31.69 7.25 15.85
N LEU A 265 31.02 6.11 15.93
CA LEU A 265 31.62 4.80 16.07
C LEU A 265 32.02 4.26 14.69
N LYS A 266 33.24 3.75 14.58
CA LYS A 266 33.68 2.92 13.45
C LYS A 266 33.36 1.46 13.76
N LEU A 267 32.59 0.80 12.90
CA LEU A 267 32.11 -0.55 13.13
C LEU A 267 32.77 -1.60 12.22
N GLY A 268 33.16 -2.72 12.82
CA GLY A 268 33.54 -3.96 12.14
C GLY A 268 32.37 -4.93 12.14
N GLU A 269 32.11 -5.59 11.02
CA GLU A 269 30.95 -6.47 10.85
C GLU A 269 31.39 -7.94 10.84
N HIS A 270 30.73 -8.77 11.64
CA HIS A 270 30.99 -10.20 11.71
C HIS A 270 29.69 -10.97 11.55
N MET A 271 29.57 -11.70 10.43
CA MET A 271 28.39 -12.50 10.09
C MET A 271 28.55 -13.93 10.62
N GLY A 272 27.47 -14.47 11.17
CA GLY A 272 27.43 -15.83 11.71
C GLY A 272 26.39 -15.99 12.82
N LYS A 273 26.34 -17.15 13.45
CA LYS A 273 25.50 -17.36 14.64
C LYS A 273 26.17 -16.70 15.85
N ALA A 274 25.55 -15.66 16.39
CA ALA A 274 26.09 -14.92 17.54
C ALA A 274 25.53 -15.48 18.86
N GLN A 275 26.39 -15.73 19.85
CA GLN A 275 26.00 -16.22 21.17
C GLN A 275 26.71 -15.42 22.26
N LEU A 276 25.99 -15.03 23.31
CA LEU A 276 26.55 -14.33 24.47
C LEU A 276 26.67 -15.31 25.64
N SER A 277 27.85 -15.43 26.22
CA SER A 277 28.11 -16.22 27.42
C SER A 277 28.95 -15.39 28.41
N GLY A 278 28.38 -15.06 29.56
CA GLY A 278 28.94 -14.04 30.44
C GLY A 278 29.04 -12.69 29.72
N ASP A 279 30.25 -12.12 29.67
CA ASP A 279 30.55 -10.88 28.94
C ASP A 279 31.34 -11.14 27.63
N THR A 280 31.30 -12.37 27.09
CA THR A 280 31.92 -12.71 25.80
C THR A 280 30.87 -13.09 24.76
N TRP A 281 30.89 -12.38 23.63
CA TRP A 281 30.20 -12.77 22.41
C TRP A 281 31.07 -13.73 21.59
N THR A 282 30.47 -14.81 21.09
CA THR A 282 31.07 -15.71 20.10
C THR A 282 30.24 -15.66 18.82
N VAL A 283 30.88 -15.37 17.68
CA VAL A 283 30.28 -15.47 16.35
C VAL A 283 30.84 -16.72 15.66
N THR A 284 29.96 -17.63 15.25
CA THR A 284 30.32 -18.81 14.45
C THR A 284 29.89 -18.58 13.01
N ALA A 285 30.83 -18.39 12.10
CA ALA A 285 30.56 -18.16 10.68
C ALA A 285 30.14 -19.45 9.95
N ARG A 286 29.56 -19.31 8.75
CA ARG A 286 29.13 -20.44 7.90
C ARG A 286 30.20 -21.52 7.63
N ASP A 287 31.48 -21.16 7.60
CA ASP A 287 32.60 -22.10 7.39
C ASP A 287 33.01 -22.86 8.67
N GLY A 288 32.35 -22.59 9.80
CA GLY A 288 32.65 -23.15 11.12
C GLY A 288 33.74 -22.39 11.88
N SER A 289 34.36 -21.35 11.30
CA SER A 289 35.31 -20.50 12.01
C SER A 289 34.60 -19.68 13.10
N THR A 290 35.30 -19.46 14.21
CA THR A 290 34.77 -18.71 15.35
C THR A 290 35.61 -17.47 15.64
N LYS A 291 34.94 -16.39 16.05
CA LYS A 291 35.56 -15.17 16.59
C LYS A 291 34.88 -14.79 17.90
N THR A 292 35.66 -14.25 18.83
CA THR A 292 35.16 -13.84 20.15
C THR A 292 35.41 -12.36 20.41
N PHE A 293 34.42 -11.68 20.98
CA PHE A 293 34.44 -10.25 21.27
C PHE A 293 34.02 -10.02 22.72
N SER A 294 34.73 -9.14 23.43
CA SER A 294 34.27 -8.66 24.74
C SER A 294 33.02 -7.79 24.56
N LYS A 295 32.08 -7.87 25.48
CA LYS A 295 30.77 -7.18 25.39
C LYS A 295 30.87 -5.65 25.30
N ASP A 296 31.88 -5.04 25.91
CA ASP A 296 32.19 -3.60 25.77
C ASP A 296 32.66 -3.20 24.35
N LYS A 297 33.11 -4.18 23.56
CA LYS A 297 33.50 -4.01 22.16
C LYS A 297 32.37 -4.27 21.17
N VAL A 298 31.17 -4.61 21.63
CA VAL A 298 30.02 -4.89 20.75
C VAL A 298 28.99 -3.79 20.91
N GLN A 299 28.75 -3.04 19.84
CA GLN A 299 27.75 -1.97 19.79
C GLN A 299 26.34 -2.55 19.76
N HIS A 300 26.08 -3.49 18.84
CA HIS A 300 24.83 -4.26 18.78
C HIS A 300 25.00 -5.55 17.98
N VAL A 301 23.95 -6.38 18.00
CA VAL A 301 23.83 -7.58 17.17
C VAL A 301 22.47 -7.55 16.49
N ASN A 302 22.46 -7.50 15.15
CA ASN A 302 21.26 -7.59 14.34
C ASN A 302 20.93 -9.07 14.08
N ARG A 303 19.92 -9.59 14.77
CA ARG A 303 19.48 -10.99 14.66
C ARG A 303 18.79 -11.28 13.34
N GLY A 304 19.05 -12.45 12.77
CA GLY A 304 18.34 -12.96 11.60
C GLY A 304 18.33 -12.01 10.40
N THR A 305 19.48 -11.43 10.07
CA THR A 305 19.62 -10.39 9.02
C THR A 305 20.43 -10.83 7.80
N VAL A 306 21.12 -11.97 7.89
CA VAL A 306 21.92 -12.52 6.80
C VAL A 306 21.26 -13.82 6.35
N PHE A 307 20.92 -13.91 5.06
CA PHE A 307 20.22 -15.03 4.47
C PHE A 307 21.05 -15.64 3.34
N THR A 308 21.40 -16.91 3.46
CA THR A 308 22.08 -17.66 2.39
C THR A 308 21.07 -18.59 1.74
N PHE A 309 20.64 -18.30 0.52
CA PHE A 309 19.72 -19.14 -0.25
C PHE A 309 20.50 -20.11 -1.14
N LYS A 310 20.03 -21.36 -1.19
CA LYS A 310 20.49 -22.39 -2.14
C LYS A 310 19.39 -22.60 -3.18
N LEU A 311 19.68 -22.36 -4.45
CA LEU A 311 18.75 -22.43 -5.57
C LEU A 311 18.55 -23.88 -6.03
N ARG A 312 17.34 -24.20 -6.48
CA ARG A 312 17.02 -25.51 -7.07
C ARG A 312 17.80 -25.72 -8.38
N LYS A 313 18.67 -26.73 -8.41
CA LYS A 313 19.52 -27.05 -9.59
C LYS A 313 18.75 -27.51 -10.83
N ASN A 314 17.47 -27.86 -10.69
CA ASN A 314 16.56 -28.18 -11.79
C ASN A 314 15.70 -26.98 -12.23
N ALA A 315 15.83 -25.80 -11.60
CA ALA A 315 15.13 -24.59 -12.01
C ALA A 315 15.61 -24.11 -13.38
N LYS A 316 14.65 -23.80 -14.26
CA LYS A 316 14.88 -23.29 -15.60
C LYS A 316 13.91 -22.17 -15.91
N TRP A 317 14.39 -21.22 -16.70
CA TRP A 317 13.58 -20.25 -17.40
C TRP A 317 12.73 -20.95 -18.48
N HIS A 318 11.62 -20.35 -18.91
CA HIS A 318 10.73 -20.91 -19.94
C HIS A 318 11.40 -21.05 -21.33
N ASP A 319 12.56 -20.41 -21.54
CA ASP A 319 13.42 -20.59 -22.73
C ASP A 319 14.42 -21.76 -22.60
N GLY A 320 14.39 -22.48 -21.47
CA GLY A 320 15.18 -23.68 -21.20
C GLY A 320 16.55 -23.43 -20.53
N LYS A 321 16.98 -22.17 -20.36
CA LYS A 321 18.21 -21.84 -19.63
C LYS A 321 18.07 -22.11 -18.12
N PRO A 322 19.15 -22.48 -17.41
CA PRO A 322 19.11 -22.62 -15.95
C PRO A 322 18.84 -21.29 -15.27
N VAL A 323 18.18 -21.31 -14.11
CA VAL A 323 18.10 -20.16 -13.20
C VAL A 323 19.31 -20.19 -12.28
N THR A 324 20.08 -19.09 -12.21
CA THR A 324 21.33 -19.04 -11.44
C THR A 324 21.32 -17.93 -10.38
N ALA A 325 22.36 -17.91 -9.53
CA ALA A 325 22.58 -16.83 -8.59
C ALA A 325 22.75 -15.45 -9.26
N ASP A 326 23.17 -15.39 -10.54
CA ASP A 326 23.29 -14.14 -11.28
C ASP A 326 21.93 -13.48 -11.52
N ASP A 327 20.88 -14.28 -11.76
CA ASP A 327 19.51 -13.77 -11.93
C ASP A 327 19.00 -13.12 -10.62
N VAL A 328 19.38 -13.66 -9.46
CA VAL A 328 19.00 -13.11 -8.15
C VAL A 328 19.75 -11.81 -7.85
N VAL A 329 21.07 -11.80 -8.09
CA VAL A 329 21.89 -10.59 -7.93
C VAL A 329 21.42 -9.48 -8.87
N PHE A 330 21.14 -9.82 -10.13
CA PHE A 330 20.53 -8.93 -11.12
C PHE A 330 19.18 -8.38 -10.63
N SER A 331 18.29 -9.26 -10.13
CA SER A 331 16.95 -8.86 -9.71
C SER A 331 16.95 -7.84 -8.57
N LEU A 332 17.79 -8.06 -7.56
CA LEU A 332 17.97 -7.10 -6.46
C LEU A 332 18.71 -5.83 -6.90
N GLY A 333 19.58 -5.94 -7.90
CA GLY A 333 20.30 -4.81 -8.48
C GLY A 333 19.38 -3.86 -9.27
N PHE A 334 18.55 -4.36 -10.19
CA PHE A 334 17.71 -3.50 -11.04
C PHE A 334 16.67 -2.73 -10.22
N VAL A 335 16.05 -3.37 -9.21
CA VAL A 335 15.09 -2.71 -8.30
C VAL A 335 15.74 -1.54 -7.55
N LYS A 336 17.06 -1.60 -7.34
CA LYS A 336 17.85 -0.54 -6.70
C LYS A 336 18.46 0.48 -7.68
N CYS A 337 18.50 0.22 -8.98
CA CYS A 337 19.08 1.12 -10.00
C CYS A 337 18.18 2.34 -10.27
N GLU A 338 18.67 3.57 -10.04
CA GLU A 338 17.84 4.79 -10.00
C GLU A 338 17.08 5.10 -11.30
N TYR A 339 17.62 4.65 -12.44
CA TYR A 339 17.06 4.85 -13.78
C TYR A 339 15.94 3.88 -14.16
N VAL A 340 15.66 2.87 -13.32
CA VAL A 340 14.51 1.98 -13.50
C VAL A 340 13.24 2.64 -12.95
N ASP A 341 12.12 2.58 -13.68
CA ASP A 341 10.84 3.19 -13.30
C ASP A 341 10.08 2.41 -12.19
N ALA A 342 10.80 1.99 -11.14
CA ALA A 342 10.32 1.22 -10.01
C ALA A 342 10.29 1.97 -8.65
N PRO A 343 9.98 3.29 -8.57
CA PRO A 343 10.12 4.06 -7.32
C PRO A 343 9.22 3.57 -6.18
N SER A 344 8.03 3.03 -6.50
CA SER A 344 7.08 2.55 -5.49
C SER A 344 7.55 1.29 -4.75
N ILE A 345 8.44 0.50 -5.34
CA ILE A 345 8.93 -0.76 -4.78
C ILE A 345 10.38 -0.63 -4.28
N ARG A 346 11.22 0.15 -4.97
CA ARG A 346 12.60 0.52 -4.57
C ARG A 346 12.74 0.90 -3.10
N VAL A 347 11.78 1.67 -2.56
CA VAL A 347 11.80 2.16 -1.17
C VAL A 347 11.86 1.04 -0.13
N TYR A 348 11.23 -0.11 -0.40
CA TYR A 348 11.23 -1.26 0.49
C TYR A 348 12.55 -2.07 0.44
N TYR A 349 13.29 -1.98 -0.66
CA TYR A 349 14.59 -2.66 -0.85
C TYR A 349 15.80 -1.81 -0.45
N ARG A 350 15.60 -0.60 0.11
CA ARG A 350 16.68 0.31 0.51
C ARG A 350 17.64 -0.33 1.52
N ASP A 351 17.08 -1.06 2.48
CA ASP A 351 17.85 -1.68 3.57
C ASP A 351 18.41 -3.06 3.16
N VAL A 352 18.09 -3.57 1.96
CA VAL A 352 18.73 -4.76 1.37
C VAL A 352 20.06 -4.36 0.74
N ARG A 353 21.17 -4.89 1.25
CA ARG A 353 22.52 -4.66 0.69
C ARG A 353 22.68 -5.37 -0.66
N PRO A 354 23.68 -5.02 -1.49
CA PRO A 354 24.00 -5.78 -2.69
C PRO A 354 24.18 -7.28 -2.37
N ALA A 355 23.55 -8.14 -3.16
CA ALA A 355 23.62 -9.58 -2.97
C ALA A 355 24.97 -10.14 -3.43
N GLU A 356 25.48 -11.14 -2.70
CA GLU A 356 26.75 -11.80 -2.95
C GLU A 356 26.50 -13.16 -3.62
N LYS A 357 26.95 -13.33 -4.88
CA LYS A 357 27.03 -14.64 -5.51
C LYS A 357 28.19 -15.42 -4.87
N LEU A 358 27.87 -16.52 -4.20
CA LEU A 358 28.86 -17.40 -3.56
C LEU A 358 29.26 -18.56 -4.48
N ASP A 359 28.29 -19.09 -5.22
CA ASP A 359 28.51 -20.01 -6.35
C ASP A 359 27.32 -19.91 -7.32
N GLU A 360 27.31 -20.72 -8.38
CA GLU A 360 26.28 -20.72 -9.42
C GLU A 360 24.84 -20.86 -8.88
N HIS A 361 24.65 -21.56 -7.76
CA HIS A 361 23.34 -21.84 -7.16
C HIS A 361 23.27 -21.37 -5.69
N THR A 362 24.22 -20.58 -5.20
CA THR A 362 24.19 -20.06 -3.83
C THR A 362 24.37 -18.54 -3.81
N VAL A 363 23.42 -17.84 -3.21
CA VAL A 363 23.41 -16.38 -3.08
C VAL A 363 23.22 -15.99 -1.61
N ARG A 364 24.05 -15.06 -1.11
CA ARG A 364 23.88 -14.44 0.21
C ARG A 364 23.28 -13.05 0.04
N ILE A 365 22.23 -12.79 0.81
CA ILE A 365 21.49 -11.52 0.84
C ILE A 365 21.55 -11.01 2.27
N VAL A 366 21.87 -9.73 2.43
CA VAL A 366 22.04 -9.10 3.74
C VAL A 366 21.05 -7.95 3.90
N TYR A 367 20.20 -8.03 4.91
CA TYR A 367 19.34 -6.93 5.34
C TYR A 367 20.10 -6.10 6.39
N ALA A 368 20.15 -4.78 6.24
CA ALA A 368 21.08 -3.94 7.00
C ALA A 368 20.68 -3.73 8.47
N THR A 369 19.41 -3.92 8.82
CA THR A 369 18.83 -3.64 10.14
C THR A 369 18.04 -4.84 10.67
N GLN A 370 17.97 -5.05 11.98
CA GLN A 370 17.09 -6.09 12.54
C GLN A 370 15.62 -5.74 12.28
N TYR A 371 14.94 -6.56 11.47
CA TYR A 371 13.58 -6.31 11.02
C TYR A 371 12.78 -7.61 10.85
N PHE A 372 11.56 -7.69 11.39
CA PHE A 372 10.77 -8.93 11.35
C PHE A 372 10.40 -9.42 9.94
N GLN A 373 10.27 -8.50 8.96
CA GLN A 373 10.03 -8.83 7.55
C GLN A 373 11.33 -8.92 6.72
N ALA A 374 12.52 -8.95 7.34
CA ALA A 374 13.80 -9.01 6.61
C ALA A 374 13.88 -10.21 5.65
N LEU A 375 13.33 -11.38 6.04
CA LEU A 375 13.27 -12.57 5.19
C LEU A 375 12.33 -12.37 3.98
N GLU A 376 11.20 -11.70 4.16
CA GLU A 376 10.25 -11.38 3.09
C GLU A 376 10.89 -10.46 2.04
N PHE A 377 11.59 -9.42 2.46
CA PHE A 377 12.28 -8.52 1.52
C PHE A 377 13.56 -9.13 0.92
N ALA A 378 14.22 -10.07 1.60
CA ALA A 378 15.36 -10.80 1.05
C ALA A 378 14.93 -11.87 0.03
N GLY A 379 13.86 -12.63 0.28
CA GLY A 379 13.47 -13.79 -0.51
C GLY A 379 12.20 -13.65 -1.36
N GLY A 380 11.32 -12.69 -1.05
CA GLY A 380 10.02 -12.47 -1.68
C GLY A 380 10.06 -11.61 -2.96
N ILE A 381 11.25 -11.33 -3.50
CA ILE A 381 11.42 -10.65 -4.79
C ILE A 381 11.18 -11.63 -5.96
N TYR A 382 10.36 -11.25 -6.94
CA TYR A 382 10.19 -12.01 -8.19
C TYR A 382 11.46 -11.94 -9.03
N ILE A 383 12.11 -13.07 -9.23
CA ILE A 383 13.35 -13.17 -9.99
C ILE A 383 13.06 -12.98 -11.48
N HIS A 384 13.95 -12.27 -12.17
CA HIS A 384 13.89 -11.98 -13.60
C HIS A 384 15.14 -12.51 -14.32
N PRO A 385 15.01 -12.97 -15.58
CA PRO A 385 16.13 -13.54 -16.34
C PRO A 385 17.16 -12.48 -16.74
N LYS A 386 18.35 -12.50 -16.12
CA LYS A 386 19.45 -11.58 -16.44
C LYS A 386 19.82 -11.68 -17.91
N HIS A 387 19.83 -12.87 -18.49
CA HIS A 387 20.23 -13.09 -19.89
C HIS A 387 19.25 -12.51 -20.93
N ILE A 388 18.06 -12.06 -20.52
CA ILE A 388 17.12 -11.32 -21.39
C ILE A 388 17.29 -9.82 -21.19
N PHE A 389 17.32 -9.37 -19.93
CA PHE A 389 17.24 -7.94 -19.60
C PHE A 389 18.60 -7.24 -19.46
N ASP A 390 19.68 -7.98 -19.18
CA ASP A 390 21.03 -7.45 -19.05
C ASP A 390 22.12 -8.43 -19.57
N PRO A 391 22.12 -8.76 -20.88
CA PRO A 391 23.13 -9.62 -21.49
C PRO A 391 24.51 -8.95 -21.66
N GLU A 392 24.59 -7.62 -21.54
CA GLU A 392 25.80 -6.81 -21.70
C GLU A 392 26.38 -6.28 -20.36
N ASP A 393 25.84 -6.70 -19.21
CA ASP A 393 26.21 -6.23 -17.86
C ASP A 393 26.11 -4.70 -17.68
N LEU A 394 25.17 -4.06 -18.39
CA LEU A 394 24.92 -2.63 -18.34
C LEU A 394 24.43 -2.18 -16.96
N LEU A 395 23.75 -3.02 -16.18
CA LEU A 395 23.33 -2.65 -14.82
C LEU A 395 24.55 -2.26 -13.95
N LEU A 396 25.71 -2.87 -14.19
CA LEU A 396 26.97 -2.55 -13.52
C LEU A 396 27.78 -1.49 -14.29
N ASN A 397 27.84 -1.59 -15.61
CA ASN A 397 28.78 -0.83 -16.45
C ASN A 397 28.23 0.53 -16.95
N ASP A 398 26.92 0.62 -17.17
CA ASP A 398 26.20 1.84 -17.61
C ASP A 398 24.73 1.79 -17.10
N PRO A 399 24.51 2.02 -15.79
CA PRO A 399 23.20 1.86 -15.17
C PRO A 399 22.13 2.78 -15.76
N LYS A 400 22.52 3.89 -16.40
CA LYS A 400 21.61 4.79 -17.11
C LYS A 400 21.10 4.17 -18.40
N LYS A 401 22.01 3.72 -19.28
CA LYS A 401 21.65 2.99 -20.50
C LYS A 401 20.86 1.72 -20.16
N PHE A 402 21.22 1.01 -19.09
CA PHE A 402 20.44 -0.11 -18.58
C PHE A 402 19.01 0.31 -18.23
N GLY A 403 18.79 1.36 -17.43
CA GLY A 403 17.44 1.80 -17.07
C GLY A 403 16.61 2.20 -18.29
N GLU A 404 17.19 2.98 -19.20
CA GLU A 404 16.56 3.37 -20.47
C GLU A 404 16.13 2.16 -21.32
N GLN A 405 16.96 1.12 -21.40
CA GLN A 405 16.62 -0.11 -22.12
C GLN A 405 15.66 -1.02 -21.36
N PHE A 406 15.82 -1.12 -20.04
CA PHE A 406 15.02 -1.98 -19.19
C PHE A 406 13.58 -1.49 -19.14
N ASN A 407 13.32 -0.19 -18.97
CA ASN A 407 11.97 0.32 -18.76
C ASN A 407 11.03 0.00 -19.93
N ASP A 408 11.50 0.05 -21.18
CA ASP A 408 10.71 -0.19 -22.39
C ASP A 408 11.06 -1.49 -23.12
N HIS A 409 11.71 -2.44 -22.43
CA HIS A 409 12.12 -3.72 -23.01
C HIS A 409 10.92 -4.55 -23.54
N PRO A 410 10.97 -5.10 -24.78
CA PRO A 410 9.83 -5.79 -25.38
C PRO A 410 9.37 -7.05 -24.63
N ALA A 411 10.24 -7.65 -23.80
CA ALA A 411 9.86 -8.78 -22.95
C ALA A 411 8.75 -8.44 -21.93
N HIS A 412 8.50 -7.15 -21.62
CA HIS A 412 7.35 -6.75 -20.80
C HIS A 412 5.99 -6.97 -21.50
N ARG A 413 5.98 -7.33 -22.78
CA ARG A 413 4.77 -7.77 -23.52
C ARG A 413 4.73 -9.28 -23.78
N ALA A 414 5.84 -9.98 -23.58
CA ALA A 414 5.95 -11.43 -23.72
C ALA A 414 6.99 -11.97 -22.71
N PRO A 415 6.65 -12.03 -21.41
CA PRO A 415 7.61 -12.34 -20.35
C PRO A 415 8.06 -13.80 -20.37
N ILE A 416 9.34 -14.01 -20.08
CA ILE A 416 9.94 -15.31 -19.78
C ILE A 416 10.16 -15.36 -18.26
N GLY A 417 9.63 -16.41 -17.62
CA GLY A 417 9.74 -16.65 -16.19
C GLY A 417 10.22 -18.07 -15.85
N SER A 418 10.14 -18.46 -14.58
CA SER A 418 10.51 -19.80 -14.07
C SER A 418 9.31 -20.62 -13.58
N GLY A 419 8.14 -19.97 -13.47
CA GLY A 419 6.95 -20.48 -12.81
C GLY A 419 6.18 -21.56 -13.57
N PRO A 420 5.09 -22.06 -12.97
CA PRO A 420 4.33 -23.22 -13.48
C PRO A 420 3.57 -22.94 -14.79
N TYR A 421 3.35 -21.67 -15.16
CA TYR A 421 2.76 -21.28 -16.43
C TYR A 421 3.69 -20.33 -17.18
N LYS A 422 3.70 -20.41 -18.51
CA LYS A 422 4.44 -19.50 -19.39
C LYS A 422 3.48 -18.62 -20.19
N PHE A 423 3.98 -17.46 -20.61
CA PHE A 423 3.25 -16.58 -21.51
C PHE A 423 2.95 -17.29 -22.83
N LYS A 424 1.69 -17.21 -23.30
CA LYS A 424 1.26 -17.76 -24.59
C LYS A 424 0.92 -16.66 -25.60
N ASP A 425 0.06 -15.72 -25.21
CA ASP A 425 -0.49 -14.69 -26.10
C ASP A 425 -1.02 -13.47 -25.33
N TRP A 426 -1.02 -12.30 -25.98
CA TRP A 426 -1.67 -11.08 -25.49
C TRP A 426 -2.43 -10.38 -26.63
N GLN A 427 -3.75 -10.55 -26.60
CA GLN A 427 -4.67 -9.81 -27.46
C GLN A 427 -4.98 -8.47 -26.80
N GLN A 428 -4.36 -7.40 -27.29
CA GLN A 428 -4.51 -6.02 -26.79
C GLN A 428 -6.00 -5.64 -26.72
N GLY A 429 -6.45 -5.16 -25.56
CA GLY A 429 -7.85 -4.82 -25.29
C GLY A 429 -8.75 -5.99 -24.91
N GLU A 430 -8.34 -7.25 -25.15
CA GLU A 430 -9.20 -8.42 -24.96
C GLU A 430 -8.71 -9.40 -23.87
N ALA A 431 -7.50 -9.95 -23.97
CA ALA A 431 -7.02 -10.97 -23.05
C ALA A 431 -5.49 -11.16 -23.00
N VAL A 432 -5.00 -11.73 -21.89
CA VAL A 432 -3.70 -12.42 -21.81
C VAL A 432 -3.94 -13.90 -21.54
N THR A 433 -3.27 -14.77 -22.30
CA THR A 433 -3.32 -16.23 -22.10
C THR A 433 -1.98 -16.75 -21.63
N LEU A 434 -2.02 -17.59 -20.59
CA LEU A 434 -0.89 -18.37 -20.09
C LEU A 434 -1.14 -19.86 -20.37
N GLU A 435 -0.10 -20.62 -20.67
CA GLU A 435 -0.15 -22.07 -20.85
C GLU A 435 0.71 -22.79 -19.80
N ARG A 436 0.29 -23.97 -19.34
CA ARG A 436 1.01 -24.72 -18.29
C ARG A 436 2.32 -25.31 -18.81
N VAL A 437 3.37 -25.23 -17.99
CA VAL A 437 4.63 -25.97 -18.19
C VAL A 437 4.39 -27.44 -17.86
N LYS A 438 4.04 -28.24 -18.88
CA LYS A 438 3.63 -29.65 -18.71
C LYS A 438 4.75 -30.56 -18.17
N GLU A 439 6.00 -30.26 -18.49
CA GLU A 439 7.18 -31.02 -18.06
C GLU A 439 8.31 -30.06 -17.70
N GLY A 440 9.17 -30.45 -16.75
CA GLY A 440 10.41 -29.72 -16.43
C GLY A 440 10.28 -28.54 -15.46
N TYR A 441 9.07 -28.20 -14.98
CA TYR A 441 8.91 -27.27 -13.85
C TYR A 441 9.54 -27.87 -12.57
N HIS A 442 10.23 -27.04 -11.78
CA HIS A 442 11.14 -27.50 -10.73
C HIS A 442 10.48 -27.94 -9.43
N SER A 443 9.19 -27.61 -9.26
CA SER A 443 8.33 -27.99 -8.14
C SER A 443 7.04 -28.64 -8.65
N PRO A 444 7.08 -29.87 -9.21
CA PRO A 444 5.93 -30.49 -9.91
C PRO A 444 4.63 -30.52 -9.09
N GLU A 445 4.73 -30.61 -7.77
CA GLU A 445 3.59 -30.59 -6.84
C GLU A 445 2.82 -29.25 -6.80
N LYS A 446 3.38 -28.19 -7.40
CA LYS A 446 2.79 -26.85 -7.57
C LYS A 446 2.55 -26.49 -9.04
N GLY A 447 2.69 -27.46 -9.96
CA GLY A 447 2.64 -27.25 -11.41
C GLY A 447 1.30 -26.75 -11.96
N GLY A 448 0.21 -26.87 -11.19
CA GLY A 448 -1.15 -26.59 -11.67
C GLY A 448 -1.74 -27.74 -12.48
N TYR A 449 -3.06 -27.72 -12.66
CA TYR A 449 -3.79 -28.76 -13.40
C TYR A 449 -4.41 -28.27 -14.71
N LEU A 450 -4.71 -26.97 -14.83
CA LEU A 450 -5.32 -26.39 -16.03
C LEU A 450 -4.29 -26.24 -17.15
N ASP A 451 -4.65 -26.53 -18.40
CA ASP A 451 -3.74 -26.37 -19.56
C ASP A 451 -3.56 -24.88 -19.92
N GLU A 452 -4.60 -24.06 -19.75
CA GLU A 452 -4.56 -22.62 -19.97
C GLU A 452 -5.24 -21.81 -18.86
N ILE A 453 -4.67 -20.64 -18.54
CA ILE A 453 -5.32 -19.57 -17.78
C ILE A 453 -5.50 -18.37 -18.72
N VAL A 454 -6.74 -17.95 -18.93
CA VAL A 454 -7.08 -16.83 -19.83
C VAL A 454 -7.64 -15.68 -19.01
N TRP A 455 -6.91 -14.58 -18.95
CA TRP A 455 -7.30 -13.36 -18.25
C TRP A 455 -8.01 -12.42 -19.21
N LYS A 456 -9.35 -12.32 -19.13
CA LYS A 456 -10.20 -11.49 -20.01
C LYS A 456 -10.39 -10.09 -19.41
N PHE A 457 -10.15 -9.04 -20.18
CA PHE A 457 -10.28 -7.66 -19.71
C PHE A 457 -11.73 -7.16 -19.85
N ILE A 458 -12.44 -7.06 -18.73
CA ILE A 458 -13.84 -6.60 -18.68
C ILE A 458 -13.98 -5.59 -17.53
N THR A 459 -13.93 -4.30 -17.87
CA THR A 459 -13.94 -3.19 -16.91
C THR A 459 -15.29 -3.00 -16.23
N GLU A 460 -16.38 -3.11 -16.99
CA GLU A 460 -17.74 -2.83 -16.50
C GLU A 460 -18.38 -4.04 -15.82
N ALA A 461 -18.86 -3.83 -14.59
CA ALA A 461 -19.32 -4.92 -13.72
C ALA A 461 -20.57 -5.65 -14.25
N GLN A 462 -21.46 -4.95 -14.95
CA GLN A 462 -22.63 -5.58 -15.57
C GLN A 462 -22.28 -6.36 -16.84
N THR A 463 -21.35 -5.84 -17.64
CA THR A 463 -20.78 -6.58 -18.79
C THR A 463 -20.07 -7.85 -18.33
N ALA A 464 -19.32 -7.81 -17.22
CA ALA A 464 -18.66 -8.99 -16.66
C ALA A 464 -19.67 -10.05 -16.16
N LEU A 465 -20.78 -9.64 -15.53
CA LEU A 465 -21.84 -10.55 -15.12
C LEU A 465 -22.58 -11.16 -16.33
N ALA A 466 -22.81 -10.37 -17.40
CA ALA A 466 -23.38 -10.86 -18.65
C ALA A 466 -22.45 -11.88 -19.34
N ALA A 467 -21.15 -11.60 -19.41
CA ALA A 467 -20.14 -12.52 -19.96
C ALA A 467 -20.08 -13.85 -19.19
N LEU A 468 -20.24 -13.82 -17.86
CA LEU A 468 -20.33 -15.04 -17.04
C LEU A 468 -21.56 -15.87 -17.41
N ARG A 469 -22.74 -15.23 -17.45
CA ARG A 469 -24.02 -15.87 -17.86
C ARG A 469 -23.93 -16.48 -19.26
N ALA A 470 -23.33 -15.75 -20.22
CA ALA A 470 -23.09 -16.21 -21.59
C ALA A 470 -22.06 -17.34 -21.70
N GLY A 471 -21.27 -17.61 -20.65
CA GLY A 471 -20.19 -18.59 -20.68
C GLY A 471 -18.97 -18.13 -21.48
N GLU A 472 -18.77 -16.83 -21.63
CA GLU A 472 -17.56 -16.21 -22.19
C GLU A 472 -16.40 -16.21 -21.18
N ILE A 473 -16.74 -16.12 -19.88
CA ILE A 473 -15.84 -16.34 -18.75
C ILE A 473 -16.35 -17.47 -17.85
N ASP A 474 -15.43 -18.07 -17.10
CA ASP A 474 -15.65 -19.22 -16.21
C ASP A 474 -15.62 -18.82 -14.73
N PHE A 475 -14.86 -17.77 -14.40
CA PHE A 475 -14.75 -17.20 -13.07
C PHE A 475 -14.82 -15.66 -13.12
N LEU A 476 -15.78 -15.11 -12.38
CA LEU A 476 -15.88 -13.69 -12.08
C LEU A 476 -15.42 -13.46 -10.62
N PRO A 477 -14.17 -13.01 -10.37
CA PRO A 477 -13.63 -12.84 -9.02
C PRO A 477 -14.15 -11.61 -8.26
N ARG A 478 -15.09 -10.87 -8.85
CA ARG A 478 -15.64 -9.63 -8.27
C ARG A 478 -17.08 -9.37 -8.69
N LEU A 479 -18.04 -9.89 -7.92
CA LEU A 479 -19.42 -9.41 -7.92
C LEU A 479 -19.54 -8.20 -6.99
N ARG A 480 -20.36 -7.21 -7.36
CA ARG A 480 -20.79 -6.13 -6.45
C ARG A 480 -21.86 -6.67 -5.48
N ALA A 481 -22.07 -6.00 -4.34
CA ALA A 481 -23.02 -6.45 -3.31
C ALA A 481 -24.43 -6.72 -3.88
N ALA A 482 -25.03 -5.79 -4.62
CA ALA A 482 -26.32 -6.00 -5.29
C ALA A 482 -26.28 -7.19 -6.27
N GLN A 483 -25.22 -7.32 -7.08
CA GLN A 483 -25.06 -8.46 -7.98
C GLN A 483 -25.02 -9.78 -7.20
N TYR A 484 -24.34 -9.82 -6.06
CA TYR A 484 -24.20 -11.03 -5.23
C TYR A 484 -25.47 -11.36 -4.43
N TYR A 485 -26.15 -10.37 -3.87
CA TYR A 485 -27.26 -10.58 -2.93
C TYR A 485 -28.67 -10.41 -3.52
N GLU A 486 -28.79 -9.80 -4.70
CA GLU A 486 -30.08 -9.46 -5.32
C GLU A 486 -30.17 -9.99 -6.76
N GLU A 487 -29.18 -9.72 -7.62
CA GLU A 487 -29.29 -10.00 -9.07
C GLU A 487 -28.95 -11.44 -9.49
N THR A 488 -28.43 -12.27 -8.58
CA THR A 488 -27.92 -13.64 -8.87
C THR A 488 -28.36 -14.68 -7.83
N VAL A 489 -29.51 -14.46 -7.18
CA VAL A 489 -30.07 -15.38 -6.17
C VAL A 489 -31.13 -16.32 -6.73
N ASP A 490 -31.48 -16.17 -8.01
CA ASP A 490 -32.41 -17.05 -8.71
C ASP A 490 -31.85 -18.46 -8.92
N GLU A 491 -32.75 -19.43 -9.10
CA GLU A 491 -32.40 -20.84 -9.29
C GLU A 491 -31.58 -21.07 -10.58
N ALA A 492 -31.89 -20.35 -11.66
CA ALA A 492 -31.16 -20.50 -12.93
C ALA A 492 -29.68 -20.09 -12.80
N PHE A 493 -29.38 -19.03 -12.04
CA PHE A 493 -28.01 -18.67 -11.72
C PHE A 493 -27.37 -19.63 -10.72
N THR A 494 -28.04 -19.93 -9.60
CA THR A 494 -27.45 -20.67 -8.48
C THR A 494 -27.26 -22.17 -8.75
N SER A 495 -28.01 -22.76 -9.67
CA SER A 495 -27.75 -24.11 -10.22
C SER A 495 -26.57 -24.13 -11.20
N THR A 496 -26.28 -23.01 -11.85
CA THR A 496 -25.24 -22.89 -12.89
C THR A 496 -23.87 -22.43 -12.36
N PHE A 497 -23.83 -21.76 -11.20
CA PHE A 497 -22.61 -21.17 -10.64
C PHE A 497 -22.51 -21.35 -9.12
N VAL A 498 -21.30 -21.68 -8.65
CA VAL A 498 -20.95 -21.58 -7.23
C VAL A 498 -20.61 -20.13 -6.91
N LYS A 499 -21.15 -19.59 -5.81
CA LYS A 499 -20.96 -18.20 -5.37
C LYS A 499 -20.10 -18.13 -4.11
N PRO A 500 -18.77 -17.96 -4.24
CA PRO A 500 -17.87 -17.85 -3.10
C PRO A 500 -17.76 -16.46 -2.49
N GLN A 501 -17.40 -16.44 -1.21
CA GLN A 501 -16.88 -15.28 -0.48
C GLN A 501 -15.56 -15.65 0.20
N TRP A 502 -14.61 -14.73 0.20
CA TRP A 502 -13.30 -14.89 0.85
C TRP A 502 -12.78 -13.54 1.32
N TYR A 503 -11.98 -13.51 2.38
CA TYR A 503 -11.38 -12.26 2.87
C TYR A 503 -9.89 -12.23 2.56
N ILE A 504 -9.40 -11.04 2.25
CA ILE A 504 -7.98 -10.70 2.15
C ILE A 504 -7.68 -9.57 3.14
N GLY A 505 -6.41 -9.35 3.47
CA GLY A 505 -5.98 -8.25 4.33
C GLY A 505 -6.51 -6.88 3.88
N ASN A 506 -7.61 -6.40 4.46
CA ASN A 506 -8.19 -5.09 4.14
C ASN A 506 -9.00 -4.50 5.31
N PHE A 507 -9.08 -3.17 5.33
CA PHE A 507 -10.12 -2.45 6.08
C PHE A 507 -10.48 -1.13 5.38
N SER A 508 -11.75 -0.75 5.46
CA SER A 508 -12.24 0.58 5.07
C SER A 508 -12.26 1.53 6.27
N TYR A 509 -12.08 2.83 6.04
CA TYR A 509 -12.06 3.84 7.09
C TYR A 509 -12.56 5.21 6.61
N ILE A 510 -12.92 6.07 7.58
CA ILE A 510 -13.02 7.52 7.39
C ILE A 510 -11.87 8.15 8.17
N GLY A 511 -10.99 8.90 7.50
CA GLY A 511 -9.81 9.53 8.09
C GLY A 511 -10.02 11.01 8.35
N TRP A 512 -9.68 11.47 9.55
CA TRP A 512 -9.85 12.85 10.01
C TRP A 512 -8.54 13.62 9.91
N ASN A 513 -8.48 14.78 9.24
CA ASN A 513 -7.25 15.56 9.15
C ASN A 513 -6.94 16.28 10.48
N MET A 514 -6.19 15.60 11.36
CA MET A 514 -5.81 16.08 12.70
C MET A 514 -4.96 17.36 12.68
N ARG A 515 -4.45 17.78 11.52
CA ARG A 515 -3.65 19.00 11.35
C ARG A 515 -4.50 20.27 11.34
N LYS A 516 -5.83 20.16 11.33
CA LYS A 516 -6.78 21.28 11.30
C LYS A 516 -7.88 21.14 12.35
N PRO A 517 -8.41 22.26 12.89
CA PRO A 517 -9.73 22.26 13.52
C PRO A 517 -10.82 21.79 12.55
N PRO A 518 -11.89 21.12 13.03
CA PRO A 518 -12.13 20.73 14.41
C PRO A 518 -11.47 19.38 14.80
N PHE A 519 -10.85 18.68 13.83
CA PHE A 519 -10.35 17.31 14.01
C PHE A 519 -9.02 17.19 14.75
N ASN A 520 -8.35 18.29 15.09
CA ASN A 520 -7.23 18.28 16.03
C ASN A 520 -7.66 17.87 17.45
N ASP A 521 -8.90 18.14 17.87
CA ASP A 521 -9.44 17.72 19.17
C ASP A 521 -9.85 16.22 19.19
N PRO A 522 -9.29 15.39 20.10
CA PRO A 522 -9.71 13.99 20.24
C PRO A 522 -11.19 13.82 20.63
N LYS A 523 -11.79 14.74 21.41
CA LYS A 523 -13.22 14.66 21.78
C LYS A 523 -14.11 14.77 20.55
N VAL A 524 -13.76 15.63 19.59
CA VAL A 524 -14.46 15.77 18.32
C VAL A 524 -14.36 14.48 17.50
N ARG A 525 -13.17 13.89 17.39
CA ARG A 525 -12.99 12.61 16.67
C ARG A 525 -13.79 11.47 17.31
N TRP A 526 -13.80 11.38 18.64
CA TRP A 526 -14.65 10.44 19.37
C TRP A 526 -16.16 10.70 19.20
N ALA A 527 -16.59 11.97 19.14
CA ALA A 527 -17.97 12.31 18.84
C ALA A 527 -18.35 11.87 17.42
N MET A 528 -17.47 12.05 16.43
CA MET A 528 -17.68 11.56 15.06
C MET A 528 -17.75 10.03 15.03
N ALA A 529 -16.86 9.33 15.73
CA ALA A 529 -16.89 7.87 15.84
C ALA A 529 -18.21 7.34 16.43
N HIS A 530 -18.84 8.09 17.34
CA HIS A 530 -20.14 7.74 17.93
C HIS A 530 -21.36 8.15 17.09
N ALA A 531 -21.31 9.20 16.26
CA ALA A 531 -22.52 9.76 15.64
C ALA A 531 -22.50 9.99 14.12
N CYS A 532 -21.34 9.98 13.45
CA CYS A 532 -21.35 10.20 12.00
C CYS A 532 -22.00 9.02 11.27
N PHE A 533 -21.74 7.78 11.70
CA PHE A 533 -22.14 6.60 10.94
C PHE A 533 -22.38 5.36 11.81
N ASP A 534 -23.56 4.73 11.65
CA ASP A 534 -23.89 3.44 12.25
C ASP A 534 -23.30 2.31 11.40
N VAL A 535 -22.03 1.98 11.68
CA VAL A 535 -21.26 0.98 10.94
C VAL A 535 -21.96 -0.39 10.96
N GLN A 536 -22.47 -0.83 12.12
CA GLN A 536 -23.07 -2.16 12.24
C GLN A 536 -24.38 -2.26 11.48
N LYS A 537 -25.26 -1.27 11.60
CA LYS A 537 -26.50 -1.24 10.83
C LYS A 537 -26.24 -1.21 9.32
N PHE A 538 -25.20 -0.50 8.87
CA PHE A 538 -24.83 -0.51 7.46
C PHE A 538 -24.32 -1.88 6.99
N ILE A 539 -23.49 -2.55 7.80
CA ILE A 539 -23.07 -3.94 7.56
C ILE A 539 -24.31 -4.83 7.40
N ASP A 540 -25.24 -4.77 8.35
CA ASP A 540 -26.42 -5.63 8.39
C ASP A 540 -27.41 -5.37 7.23
N THR A 541 -27.57 -4.11 6.81
CA THR A 541 -28.62 -3.69 5.85
C THR A 541 -28.15 -3.46 4.41
N VAL A 542 -26.94 -2.95 4.19
CA VAL A 542 -26.42 -2.60 2.85
C VAL A 542 -25.34 -3.58 2.40
N LEU A 543 -24.61 -4.19 3.34
CA LEU A 543 -23.64 -5.26 3.05
C LEU A 543 -24.19 -6.65 3.39
N HIS A 544 -25.49 -6.78 3.69
CA HIS A 544 -26.20 -8.02 3.99
C HIS A 544 -25.52 -8.91 5.06
N GLY A 545 -24.83 -8.29 6.02
CA GLY A 545 -24.06 -8.97 7.07
C GLY A 545 -22.71 -9.56 6.62
N ALA A 546 -22.23 -9.25 5.41
CA ALA A 546 -21.03 -9.86 4.83
C ALA A 546 -19.71 -9.37 5.44
N ALA A 547 -19.65 -8.10 5.83
CA ALA A 547 -18.42 -7.45 6.25
C ALA A 547 -18.21 -7.56 7.77
N THR A 548 -16.96 -7.74 8.19
CA THR A 548 -16.59 -7.83 9.60
C THR A 548 -16.20 -6.47 10.12
N ARG A 549 -16.83 -6.01 11.21
CA ARG A 549 -16.53 -4.71 11.82
C ARG A 549 -15.11 -4.68 12.38
N VAL A 550 -14.42 -3.54 12.25
CA VAL A 550 -13.01 -3.37 12.62
C VAL A 550 -12.84 -2.21 13.61
N ALA A 551 -11.98 -2.37 14.62
CA ALA A 551 -11.63 -1.33 15.59
C ALA A 551 -10.18 -0.82 15.46
N ALA A 552 -9.31 -1.56 14.76
CA ALA A 552 -7.87 -1.35 14.78
C ALA A 552 -7.23 -1.50 13.37
N PRO A 553 -6.06 -0.87 13.11
CA PRO A 553 -5.43 -0.81 11.78
C PRO A 553 -4.63 -2.07 11.39
N GLN A 554 -5.16 -3.26 11.69
CA GLN A 554 -4.58 -4.53 11.30
C GLN A 554 -5.66 -5.42 10.69
N TYR A 555 -5.26 -6.46 9.96
CA TYR A 555 -6.20 -7.41 9.39
C TYR A 555 -6.94 -8.19 10.50
N VAL A 556 -8.27 -8.05 10.58
CA VAL A 556 -9.11 -8.63 11.64
C VAL A 556 -9.05 -10.16 11.78
N PHE A 557 -8.53 -10.85 10.77
CA PHE A 557 -8.31 -12.31 10.80
C PHE A 557 -6.82 -12.71 10.77
N GLY A 558 -5.90 -11.74 10.81
CA GLY A 558 -4.46 -11.94 10.91
C GLY A 558 -4.00 -12.18 12.35
N PRO A 559 -2.79 -12.72 12.55
CA PRO A 559 -2.28 -13.07 13.88
C PRO A 559 -2.01 -11.87 14.78
N MET A 560 -1.94 -10.65 14.23
CA MET A 560 -1.50 -9.43 14.92
C MET A 560 -2.66 -8.51 15.37
N TYR A 561 -3.91 -8.89 15.15
CA TYR A 561 -5.07 -8.06 15.46
C TYR A 561 -5.40 -8.04 16.96
N ASN A 562 -5.59 -6.85 17.53
CA ASN A 562 -5.97 -6.73 18.93
C ASN A 562 -7.49 -6.85 19.12
N ASP A 563 -7.93 -8.05 19.47
CA ASP A 563 -9.33 -8.40 19.72
C ASP A 563 -9.94 -7.78 20.99
N SER A 564 -9.15 -7.21 21.91
CA SER A 564 -9.70 -6.55 23.10
C SER A 564 -10.27 -5.16 22.81
N LEU A 565 -10.19 -4.69 21.56
CA LEU A 565 -10.67 -3.38 21.12
C LEU A 565 -12.07 -3.50 20.52
N GLU A 566 -13.07 -3.07 21.29
CA GLU A 566 -14.46 -3.01 20.84
C GLU A 566 -14.69 -1.80 19.90
N PRO A 567 -15.29 -1.98 18.70
CA PRO A 567 -15.62 -0.86 17.83
C PRO A 567 -16.59 0.15 18.50
N PRO A 568 -16.40 1.49 18.34
CA PRO A 568 -17.25 2.49 19.01
C PRO A 568 -18.74 2.31 18.72
N ALA A 569 -19.58 2.18 19.74
CA ALA A 569 -21.03 2.06 19.57
C ALA A 569 -21.64 3.33 18.92
N PHE A 570 -22.70 3.18 18.11
CA PHE A 570 -23.42 4.33 17.58
C PHE A 570 -24.29 4.96 18.67
N ASP A 571 -23.91 6.15 19.14
CA ASP A 571 -24.51 6.88 20.26
C ASP A 571 -24.49 8.40 20.01
N PRO A 572 -25.53 8.94 19.35
CA PRO A 572 -25.66 10.38 19.09
C PRO A 572 -25.69 11.26 20.36
N GLU A 573 -26.15 10.76 21.50
CA GLU A 573 -26.24 11.56 22.73
C GLU A 573 -24.87 11.69 23.41
N LYS A 574 -24.09 10.60 23.43
CA LYS A 574 -22.68 10.65 23.86
C LYS A 574 -21.85 11.57 22.97
N ALA A 575 -22.11 11.56 21.65
CA ALA A 575 -21.45 12.49 20.73
C ALA A 575 -21.82 13.96 21.02
N ARG A 576 -23.11 14.29 21.23
CA ARG A 576 -23.52 15.64 21.65
C ARG A 576 -22.84 16.08 22.96
N LYS A 577 -22.71 15.17 23.94
CA LYS A 577 -21.99 15.45 25.18
C LYS A 577 -20.52 15.80 24.91
N LEU A 578 -19.83 14.99 24.12
CA LEU A 578 -18.42 15.20 23.75
C LEU A 578 -18.21 16.51 22.96
N LEU A 579 -19.12 16.84 22.04
CA LEU A 579 -19.10 18.10 21.27
C LEU A 579 -19.26 19.32 22.19
N ARG A 580 -20.26 19.29 23.10
CA ARG A 580 -20.45 20.36 24.10
C ARG A 580 -19.24 20.49 25.03
N GLU A 581 -18.66 19.37 25.45
CA GLU A 581 -17.43 19.32 26.23
C GLU A 581 -16.16 19.78 25.47
N ALA A 582 -16.23 19.88 24.14
CA ALA A 582 -15.24 20.47 23.24
C ALA A 582 -15.60 21.91 22.82
N GLY A 583 -16.63 22.51 23.42
CA GLY A 583 -17.04 23.89 23.17
C GLY A 583 -18.02 24.10 22.01
N TRP A 584 -18.45 23.03 21.35
CA TRP A 584 -19.38 23.04 20.21
C TRP A 584 -20.83 22.84 20.68
N PHE A 585 -21.65 23.88 20.54
CA PHE A 585 -23.10 23.79 20.76
C PHE A 585 -23.80 24.95 20.05
N ASP A 586 -25.07 24.73 19.72
CA ASP A 586 -25.98 25.75 19.16
C ASP A 586 -26.15 26.88 20.19
N ARG A 587 -25.73 28.10 19.82
CA ARG A 587 -25.73 29.29 20.69
C ARG A 587 -26.88 30.26 20.43
N ASP A 588 -27.41 30.28 19.21
CA ASP A 588 -28.42 31.26 18.77
C ASP A 588 -29.81 30.62 18.51
N GLY A 589 -29.91 29.30 18.53
CA GLY A 589 -31.11 28.51 18.27
C GLY A 589 -31.33 28.16 16.80
N ASN A 590 -30.35 28.34 15.91
CA ASN A 590 -30.49 28.12 14.47
C ASN A 590 -30.49 26.62 14.06
N GLY A 591 -30.10 25.71 14.97
CA GLY A 591 -30.02 24.26 14.74
C GLY A 591 -28.68 23.74 14.20
N VAL A 592 -27.67 24.60 14.06
CA VAL A 592 -26.25 24.32 13.78
C VAL A 592 -25.46 24.52 15.07
N ILE A 593 -24.33 23.84 15.26
CA ILE A 593 -23.46 24.03 16.43
C ILE A 593 -22.26 24.91 16.08
N GLU A 594 -21.96 25.89 16.93
CA GLU A 594 -20.80 26.77 16.77
C GLU A 594 -19.75 26.58 17.88
N ASN A 595 -18.50 26.86 17.55
CA ASN A 595 -17.43 27.00 18.56
C ASN A 595 -17.53 28.34 19.31
N ALA A 596 -16.55 28.63 20.18
CA ALA A 596 -16.52 29.88 20.94
C ALA A 596 -16.34 31.14 20.07
N ASP A 597 -15.77 30.99 18.86
CA ASP A 597 -15.53 32.08 17.91
C ASP A 597 -16.71 32.31 16.94
N GLY A 598 -17.83 31.58 17.13
CA GLY A 598 -19.02 31.67 16.27
C GLY A 598 -18.86 31.00 14.90
N GLN A 599 -17.88 30.12 14.74
CA GLN A 599 -17.72 29.32 13.51
C GLN A 599 -18.63 28.10 13.58
N GLU A 600 -19.49 27.93 12.57
CA GLU A 600 -20.31 26.72 12.38
C GLU A 600 -19.45 25.47 12.23
N PHE A 601 -19.91 24.33 12.76
CA PHE A 601 -19.27 23.03 12.51
C PHE A 601 -19.62 22.54 11.09
N ALA A 602 -18.76 22.88 10.13
CA ALA A 602 -18.82 22.40 8.75
C ALA A 602 -17.51 21.74 8.32
N PHE A 603 -17.58 20.68 7.49
CA PHE A 603 -16.41 20.06 6.86
C PHE A 603 -16.74 19.35 5.55
N GLU A 604 -15.72 19.16 4.69
CA GLU A 604 -15.82 18.39 3.44
C GLU A 604 -15.31 16.95 3.62
N LEU A 605 -16.10 15.97 3.15
CA LEU A 605 -15.67 14.58 3.00
C LEU A 605 -15.30 14.27 1.54
N LEU A 606 -14.03 13.98 1.30
CA LEU A 606 -13.54 13.52 0.00
C LEU A 606 -13.73 12.00 -0.18
N MET A 607 -14.09 11.59 -1.39
CA MET A 607 -14.08 10.18 -1.79
C MET A 607 -13.70 9.99 -3.27
N PRO A 608 -13.18 8.81 -3.67
CA PRO A 608 -12.96 8.48 -5.08
C PRO A 608 -14.27 8.38 -5.86
N SER A 609 -14.25 8.88 -7.11
CA SER A 609 -15.38 8.79 -8.04
C SER A 609 -15.75 7.34 -8.33
N GLY A 610 -17.06 7.09 -8.46
CA GLY A 610 -17.57 5.74 -8.75
C GLY A 610 -17.64 4.80 -7.53
N ASN A 611 -17.22 5.24 -6.35
CA ASN A 611 -17.44 4.50 -5.09
C ASN A 611 -18.92 4.57 -4.67
N THR A 612 -19.78 3.75 -5.26
CA THR A 612 -21.23 3.73 -5.00
C THR A 612 -21.56 3.47 -3.53
N THR A 613 -20.85 2.56 -2.88
CA THR A 613 -20.98 2.27 -1.44
C THR A 613 -20.65 3.52 -0.62
N GLY A 614 -19.57 4.23 -0.97
CA GLY A 614 -19.18 5.49 -0.33
C GLY A 614 -20.22 6.60 -0.46
N LYS A 615 -20.92 6.71 -1.62
CA LYS A 615 -22.02 7.66 -1.78
C LYS A 615 -23.20 7.36 -0.85
N GLN A 616 -23.58 6.08 -0.72
CA GLN A 616 -24.65 5.65 0.19
C GLN A 616 -24.28 5.95 1.65
N MET A 617 -23.04 5.65 2.04
CA MET A 617 -22.49 5.98 3.35
C MET A 617 -22.53 7.49 3.62
N ALA A 618 -22.05 8.30 2.68
CA ALA A 618 -22.00 9.76 2.81
C ALA A 618 -23.40 10.38 2.95
N ALA A 619 -24.40 9.91 2.19
CA ALA A 619 -25.78 10.37 2.32
C ALA A 619 -26.37 10.08 3.72
N ILE A 620 -26.06 8.91 4.31
CA ILE A 620 -26.44 8.58 5.69
C ILE A 620 -25.70 9.48 6.69
N MET A 621 -24.40 9.71 6.49
CA MET A 621 -23.60 10.60 7.34
C MET A 621 -24.15 12.04 7.36
N THR A 622 -24.50 12.60 6.19
CA THR A 622 -25.08 13.96 6.09
C THR A 622 -26.40 14.05 6.84
N GLN A 623 -27.26 13.01 6.79
CA GLN A 623 -28.51 12.97 7.56
C GLN A 623 -28.29 12.86 9.07
N ASN A 624 -27.33 12.03 9.50
CA ASN A 624 -27.00 11.86 10.92
C ASN A 624 -26.41 13.14 11.51
N LEU A 625 -25.36 13.68 10.87
CA LEU A 625 -24.64 14.87 11.33
C LEU A 625 -25.54 16.11 11.37
N LYS A 626 -26.46 16.27 10.40
CA LYS A 626 -27.45 17.34 10.44
C LYS A 626 -28.34 17.32 11.70
N ARG A 627 -28.60 16.15 12.31
CA ARG A 627 -29.36 16.02 13.58
C ARG A 627 -28.53 16.35 14.83
N LEU A 628 -27.22 16.58 14.66
CA LEU A 628 -26.31 17.11 15.66
C LEU A 628 -25.94 18.57 15.38
N GLY A 629 -26.57 19.21 14.38
CA GLY A 629 -26.22 20.57 13.95
C GLY A 629 -24.88 20.68 13.24
N ILE A 630 -24.41 19.60 12.59
CA ILE A 630 -23.15 19.55 11.86
C ILE A 630 -23.44 19.53 10.35
N LYS A 631 -22.78 20.41 9.61
CA LYS A 631 -22.86 20.45 8.15
C LYS A 631 -21.79 19.56 7.53
N LEU A 632 -22.21 18.59 6.73
CA LEU A 632 -21.32 17.74 5.93
C LEU A 632 -21.52 18.01 4.44
N ASP A 633 -20.50 18.58 3.80
CA ASP A 633 -20.40 18.68 2.34
C ASP A 633 -19.59 17.48 1.81
N THR A 634 -19.88 17.02 0.58
CA THR A 634 -19.29 15.78 0.03
C THR A 634 -18.75 16.02 -1.38
N ARG A 635 -17.51 15.62 -1.67
CA ARG A 635 -16.90 15.78 -3.00
C ARG A 635 -16.27 14.49 -3.51
N GLU A 636 -16.70 14.09 -4.71
CA GLU A 636 -16.07 13.04 -5.49
C GLU A 636 -14.94 13.61 -6.34
N LEU A 637 -13.83 12.87 -6.44
CA LEU A 637 -12.68 13.22 -7.26
C LEU A 637 -12.23 12.02 -8.09
N GLU A 638 -11.64 12.27 -9.27
CA GLU A 638 -10.90 11.24 -10.01
C GLU A 638 -9.73 10.74 -9.15
N TRP A 639 -9.31 9.48 -9.27
CA TRP A 639 -8.36 8.83 -8.38
C TRP A 639 -7.00 9.52 -8.26
N ALA A 640 -6.38 9.97 -9.37
CA ALA A 640 -5.11 10.68 -9.32
C ALA A 640 -5.26 12.06 -8.67
N VAL A 641 -6.37 12.75 -8.92
CA VAL A 641 -6.69 14.04 -8.26
C VAL A 641 -6.98 13.83 -6.77
N PHE A 642 -7.71 12.79 -6.41
CA PHE A 642 -7.97 12.39 -5.02
C PHE A 642 -6.66 12.12 -4.28
N LEU A 643 -5.81 11.24 -4.80
CA LEU A 643 -4.51 10.94 -4.20
C LEU A 643 -3.61 12.18 -4.10
N THR A 644 -3.69 13.10 -5.05
CA THR A 644 -2.97 14.38 -4.97
C THR A 644 -3.43 15.22 -3.78
N ASN A 645 -4.74 15.35 -3.57
CA ASN A 645 -5.31 16.06 -2.41
C ASN A 645 -4.95 15.38 -1.08
N ILE A 646 -5.03 14.04 -1.02
CA ILE A 646 -4.65 13.27 0.18
C ILE A 646 -3.14 13.41 0.50
N LYS A 647 -2.27 13.32 -0.52
CA LYS A 647 -0.82 13.52 -0.37
C LYS A 647 -0.49 14.95 0.08
N SER A 648 -1.11 15.97 -0.52
CA SER A 648 -0.92 17.38 -0.15
C SER A 648 -1.68 17.80 1.12
N ARG A 649 -2.36 16.87 1.82
CA ARG A 649 -3.15 17.11 3.04
C ARG A 649 -4.30 18.13 2.83
N ALA A 650 -4.75 18.29 1.58
CA ALA A 650 -5.80 19.21 1.14
C ALA A 650 -7.20 18.56 1.26
N PHE A 651 -7.57 18.16 2.47
CA PHE A 651 -8.86 17.59 2.82
C PHE A 651 -9.19 17.87 4.29
N ASP A 652 -10.44 17.70 4.71
CA ASP A 652 -10.83 17.78 6.12
C ASP A 652 -11.16 16.38 6.65
N ALA A 653 -12.01 15.64 5.93
CA ALA A 653 -12.18 14.20 6.08
C ALA A 653 -12.03 13.48 4.72
N CYS A 654 -11.67 12.20 4.75
CA CYS A 654 -11.64 11.36 3.55
C CYS A 654 -12.17 9.95 3.82
N MET A 655 -12.78 9.32 2.81
CA MET A 655 -13.14 7.89 2.84
C MET A 655 -12.20 7.10 1.95
N LEU A 656 -11.55 6.08 2.51
CA LEU A 656 -10.59 5.24 1.81
C LEU A 656 -10.52 3.84 2.46
N GLY A 657 -9.66 2.97 1.94
CA GLY A 657 -9.34 1.69 2.55
C GLY A 657 -7.88 1.31 2.33
N TRP A 658 -7.34 0.52 3.24
CA TRP A 658 -6.01 -0.08 3.11
C TRP A 658 -6.15 -1.55 2.72
N VAL A 659 -5.21 -2.01 1.88
CA VAL A 659 -4.92 -3.43 1.68
C VAL A 659 -3.59 -3.70 2.36
N GLN A 660 -3.52 -4.76 3.16
CA GLN A 660 -2.37 -5.12 4.00
C GLN A 660 -1.94 -6.56 3.74
N GLY A 661 -0.69 -6.86 4.10
CA GLY A 661 -0.25 -8.23 4.33
C GLY A 661 -0.96 -8.85 5.54
N LEU A 662 -0.71 -10.14 5.76
CA LEU A 662 -1.25 -10.87 6.91
C LEU A 662 -0.68 -10.33 8.24
N GLU A 663 0.63 -10.13 8.28
CA GLU A 663 1.28 -9.20 9.21
C GLU A 663 1.57 -7.91 8.43
N SER A 664 1.50 -6.75 9.09
CA SER A 664 1.81 -5.48 8.44
C SER A 664 2.54 -4.51 9.35
N ASP A 665 3.63 -3.94 8.85
CA ASP A 665 4.38 -2.88 9.51
C ASP A 665 3.55 -1.60 9.60
N SER A 666 3.25 -1.18 10.83
CA SER A 666 2.47 0.03 11.11
C SER A 666 3.21 1.33 10.73
N PHE A 667 4.53 1.28 10.51
CA PHE A 667 5.38 2.46 10.31
C PHE A 667 4.93 3.37 9.18
N GLN A 668 4.60 2.82 8.01
CA GLN A 668 4.25 3.59 6.81
C GLN A 668 3.04 4.52 7.04
N ILE A 669 2.05 4.06 7.81
CA ILE A 669 0.75 4.73 8.00
C ILE A 669 0.72 5.52 9.31
N TRP A 670 1.40 5.06 10.37
CA TRP A 670 1.17 5.54 11.73
C TRP A 670 2.36 6.20 12.41
N HIS A 671 3.58 6.02 11.93
CA HIS A 671 4.75 6.68 12.54
C HIS A 671 4.76 8.18 12.18
N SER A 672 5.07 9.04 13.16
CA SER A 672 5.02 10.51 13.03
C SER A 672 5.93 11.02 11.91
N SER A 673 7.07 10.36 11.66
CA SER A 673 7.96 10.74 10.55
C SER A 673 7.32 10.59 9.15
N GLN A 674 6.24 9.83 9.01
CA GLN A 674 5.47 9.70 7.77
C GLN A 674 4.41 10.80 7.62
N SER A 675 4.17 11.59 8.67
CA SER A 675 3.24 12.72 8.68
C SER A 675 3.77 13.86 7.80
N GLU A 676 5.03 14.27 8.04
CA GLU A 676 5.69 15.41 7.40
C GLU A 676 6.32 15.08 6.03
N ASN A 677 6.95 13.92 5.88
CA ASN A 677 7.80 13.58 4.72
C ASN A 677 7.01 13.05 3.50
N GLN A 678 5.81 13.59 3.25
CA GLN A 678 4.87 13.11 2.21
C GLN A 678 4.46 11.61 2.32
N GLY A 679 4.70 10.97 3.47
CA GLY A 679 4.38 9.56 3.72
C GLY A 679 2.86 9.28 3.81
N SER A 680 2.51 8.02 4.11
CA SER A 680 1.11 7.54 4.12
C SER A 680 0.31 7.92 5.37
N ASN A 681 0.94 8.56 6.36
CA ASN A 681 0.24 9.18 7.50
C ASN A 681 -0.45 10.47 7.06
N HIS A 682 -1.51 10.31 6.26
CA HIS A 682 -2.25 11.39 5.61
C HIS A 682 -3.06 12.23 6.58
N VAL A 683 -3.47 11.66 7.71
CA VAL A 683 -4.28 12.33 8.74
C VAL A 683 -3.46 13.17 9.71
N GLY A 684 -2.13 13.01 9.71
CA GLY A 684 -1.24 13.76 10.58
C GLY A 684 -1.24 13.29 12.03
N TYR A 685 -1.39 11.98 12.25
CA TYR A 685 -1.25 11.39 13.58
C TYR A 685 0.20 11.51 14.06
N VAL A 686 0.41 12.00 15.28
CA VAL A 686 1.74 12.18 15.88
C VAL A 686 1.67 11.78 17.35
N ASP A 687 2.44 10.76 17.75
CA ASP A 687 2.53 10.29 19.13
C ASP A 687 3.88 9.56 19.36
N PRO A 688 4.84 10.16 20.10
CA PRO A 688 6.16 9.56 20.31
C PRO A 688 6.16 8.19 21.00
N GLN A 689 5.11 7.87 21.77
CA GLN A 689 4.99 6.54 22.41
C GLN A 689 4.58 5.47 21.39
N THR A 690 3.65 5.78 20.47
CA THR A 690 3.35 4.92 19.33
C THR A 690 4.54 4.79 18.39
N ASP A 691 5.29 5.87 18.14
CA ASP A 691 6.52 5.81 17.35
C ASP A 691 7.52 4.80 17.93
N LYS A 692 7.78 4.89 19.25
CA LYS A 692 8.65 3.93 19.94
C LYS A 692 8.13 2.50 19.80
N LEU A 693 6.85 2.25 20.08
CA LEU A 693 6.26 0.92 19.99
C LEU A 693 6.34 0.35 18.56
N ILE A 694 6.13 1.16 17.53
CA ILE A 694 6.31 0.75 16.13
C ILE A 694 7.77 0.35 15.88
N LEU A 695 8.74 1.14 16.34
CA LEU A 695 10.17 0.82 16.18
C LEU A 695 10.59 -0.42 16.98
N ASP A 696 9.97 -0.69 18.13
CA ASP A 696 10.14 -1.92 18.91
C ASP A 696 9.56 -3.12 18.12
N VAL A 697 8.28 -3.05 17.69
CA VAL A 697 7.62 -4.07 16.84
C VAL A 697 8.47 -4.46 15.65
N ARG A 698 9.06 -3.48 14.96
CA ARG A 698 9.91 -3.74 13.79
C ARG A 698 11.11 -4.61 14.14
N LYS A 699 11.72 -4.43 15.31
CA LYS A 699 12.94 -5.15 15.75
C LYS A 699 12.64 -6.49 16.41
N THR A 700 11.46 -6.69 17.00
CA THR A 700 11.14 -7.93 17.75
C THR A 700 10.86 -9.11 16.80
N LEU A 701 11.73 -10.11 16.81
CA LEU A 701 11.59 -11.31 15.97
C LEU A 701 10.65 -12.36 16.57
N ASP A 702 10.57 -12.45 17.90
CA ASP A 702 9.62 -13.33 18.58
C ASP A 702 8.17 -12.93 18.26
N GLU A 703 7.35 -13.89 17.83
CA GLU A 703 6.00 -13.64 17.32
C GLU A 703 5.03 -13.22 18.44
N ASP A 704 5.21 -13.72 19.66
CA ASP A 704 4.32 -13.47 20.80
C ASP A 704 4.63 -12.12 21.47
N GLU A 705 5.92 -11.80 21.62
CA GLU A 705 6.38 -10.48 22.04
C GLU A 705 6.02 -9.41 21.00
N ARG A 706 6.27 -9.65 19.70
CA ARG A 706 5.93 -8.70 18.62
C ARG A 706 4.42 -8.43 18.58
N ARG A 707 3.59 -9.47 18.73
CA ARG A 707 2.12 -9.34 18.83
C ARG A 707 1.70 -8.48 20.00
N THR A 708 2.29 -8.70 21.18
CA THR A 708 2.01 -7.90 22.39
C THR A 708 2.34 -6.41 22.18
N LEU A 709 3.49 -6.10 21.57
CA LEU A 709 3.86 -4.71 21.22
C LEU A 709 2.90 -4.09 20.19
N GLN A 710 2.50 -4.85 19.17
CA GLN A 710 1.55 -4.39 18.15
C GLN A 710 0.13 -4.21 18.70
N HIS A 711 -0.28 -4.91 19.76
CA HIS A 711 -1.52 -4.63 20.49
C HIS A 711 -1.45 -3.28 21.20
N GLY A 712 -0.29 -2.92 21.76
CA GLY A 712 -0.01 -1.59 22.30
C GLY A 712 -0.13 -0.48 21.25
N VAL A 713 0.45 -0.67 20.05
CA VAL A 713 0.28 0.25 18.91
C VAL A 713 -1.20 0.44 18.58
N GLN A 714 -1.97 -0.65 18.48
CA GLN A 714 -3.39 -0.60 18.15
C GLN A 714 -4.22 0.12 19.22
N GLN A 715 -3.95 -0.10 20.52
CA GLN A 715 -4.63 0.58 21.61
C GLN A 715 -4.45 2.11 21.51
N ARG A 716 -3.23 2.59 21.28
CA ARG A 716 -2.95 4.03 21.22
C ARG A 716 -3.56 4.72 20.00
N ILE A 717 -3.61 4.01 18.87
CA ILE A 717 -4.31 4.48 17.68
C ILE A 717 -5.83 4.50 17.93
N TYR A 718 -6.37 3.46 18.57
CA TYR A 718 -7.78 3.39 18.96
C TYR A 718 -8.16 4.54 19.92
N ASP A 719 -7.37 4.80 20.96
CA ASP A 719 -7.62 5.86 21.94
C ASP A 719 -7.61 7.25 21.30
N ALA A 720 -6.79 7.44 20.27
CA ALA A 720 -6.70 8.70 19.54
C ALA A 720 -7.76 8.90 18.45
N GLN A 721 -8.44 7.84 17.99
CA GLN A 721 -9.38 7.83 16.85
C GLN A 721 -8.92 8.72 15.66
N PRO A 722 -7.73 8.52 15.07
CA PRO A 722 -7.30 9.26 13.88
C PRO A 722 -8.14 8.88 12.65
N TYR A 723 -8.62 7.63 12.62
CA TYR A 723 -9.65 7.13 11.71
C TYR A 723 -10.87 6.69 12.52
N LEU A 724 -12.06 6.81 11.95
CA LEU A 724 -13.15 5.87 12.24
C LEU A 724 -12.90 4.61 11.39
N PHE A 725 -12.48 3.53 12.04
CA PHE A 725 -12.41 2.20 11.42
C PHE A 725 -13.82 1.69 11.14
N LEU A 726 -14.03 1.16 9.94
CA LEU A 726 -15.34 0.68 9.50
C LEU A 726 -15.37 -0.85 9.55
N TYR A 727 -14.90 -1.50 8.49
CA TYR A 727 -15.04 -2.93 8.29
C TYR A 727 -14.01 -3.50 7.32
N CYS A 728 -13.72 -4.78 7.47
CA CYS A 728 -13.09 -5.65 6.48
C CYS A 728 -14.20 -6.24 5.61
N SER A 729 -14.16 -5.99 4.30
CA SER A 729 -15.13 -6.59 3.36
C SER A 729 -14.59 -7.89 2.79
N PRO A 730 -15.44 -8.91 2.55
CA PRO A 730 -15.07 -10.05 1.74
C PRO A 730 -14.97 -9.61 0.27
N SER A 731 -14.05 -10.24 -0.45
CA SER A 731 -14.18 -10.43 -1.89
C SER A 731 -15.29 -11.45 -2.16
N GLN A 732 -16.03 -11.24 -3.25
CA GLN A 732 -17.22 -12.01 -3.61
C GLN A 732 -17.16 -12.32 -5.10
N GLY A 733 -17.53 -13.53 -5.50
CA GLY A 733 -17.43 -13.95 -6.90
C GLY A 733 -18.42 -15.03 -7.28
N ALA A 734 -18.29 -15.52 -8.52
CA ALA A 734 -19.03 -16.67 -9.03
C ALA A 734 -18.18 -17.45 -10.04
N TYR A 735 -18.20 -18.78 -9.97
CA TYR A 735 -17.47 -19.66 -10.88
C TYR A 735 -18.27 -20.89 -11.30
N ARG A 736 -17.91 -21.52 -12.42
CA ARG A 736 -18.56 -22.75 -12.93
C ARG A 736 -18.32 -23.96 -12.01
N PRO A 737 -19.34 -24.78 -11.68
CA PRO A 737 -19.24 -25.87 -10.72
C PRO A 737 -18.33 -27.04 -11.14
N GLN A 738 -17.88 -27.09 -12.40
CA GLN A 738 -16.92 -28.06 -12.92
C GLN A 738 -15.49 -27.88 -12.36
N PHE A 739 -15.16 -26.69 -11.84
CA PHE A 739 -13.86 -26.45 -11.22
C PHE A 739 -13.86 -26.96 -9.78
N HIS A 740 -13.03 -27.97 -9.53
CA HIS A 740 -12.77 -28.54 -8.21
C HIS A 740 -11.36 -28.17 -7.72
N GLY A 741 -11.04 -28.46 -6.46
CA GLY A 741 -9.80 -28.00 -5.83
C GLY A 741 -9.75 -26.48 -5.58
N VAL A 742 -10.91 -25.82 -5.53
CA VAL A 742 -11.03 -24.36 -5.46
C VAL A 742 -10.63 -23.85 -4.07
N ARG A 743 -9.42 -23.29 -3.99
CA ARG A 743 -8.85 -22.74 -2.76
C ARG A 743 -8.85 -21.21 -2.77
N PHE A 744 -9.45 -20.64 -1.74
CA PHE A 744 -9.31 -19.22 -1.39
C PHE A 744 -8.24 -19.07 -0.30
N ILE A 745 -7.53 -17.94 -0.31
CA ILE A 745 -6.37 -17.66 0.53
C ILE A 745 -6.42 -16.22 1.07
N PRO A 746 -5.80 -15.90 2.22
CA PRO A 746 -5.84 -14.55 2.78
C PRO A 746 -4.91 -13.54 2.06
N PHE A 747 -4.08 -14.02 1.13
CA PHE A 747 -3.19 -13.18 0.31
C PHE A 747 -3.88 -12.76 -0.99
N ARG A 748 -3.67 -11.52 -1.43
CA ARG A 748 -4.18 -10.99 -2.71
C ARG A 748 -3.67 -11.85 -3.90
N PRO A 749 -4.50 -12.24 -4.90
CA PRO A 749 -5.89 -11.85 -5.19
C PRO A 749 -6.97 -12.53 -4.32
N GLY A 750 -6.57 -13.45 -3.46
CA GLY A 750 -7.44 -14.19 -2.55
C GLY A 750 -7.81 -15.59 -3.01
N TYR A 751 -7.23 -16.06 -4.11
CA TYR A 751 -7.38 -17.41 -4.67
C TYR A 751 -6.08 -17.84 -5.35
N ASP A 752 -5.90 -19.15 -5.52
CA ASP A 752 -4.76 -19.74 -6.25
C ASP A 752 -5.25 -20.69 -7.34
N LEU A 753 -5.11 -20.31 -8.61
CA LEU A 753 -5.56 -21.13 -9.74
C LEU A 753 -4.68 -22.37 -9.96
N ARG A 754 -3.52 -22.50 -9.28
CA ARG A 754 -2.70 -23.73 -9.32
C ARG A 754 -3.40 -24.91 -8.64
N THR A 755 -4.34 -24.68 -7.72
CA THR A 755 -5.07 -25.78 -7.06
C THR A 755 -6.32 -26.21 -7.84
N TRP A 756 -6.78 -25.39 -8.79
CA TRP A 756 -8.02 -25.62 -9.53
C TRP A 756 -7.80 -26.66 -10.63
N TYR A 757 -8.76 -27.56 -10.80
CA TYR A 757 -8.83 -28.51 -11.91
C TYR A 757 -10.25 -28.60 -12.47
N ASP A 758 -10.37 -28.82 -13.78
CA ASP A 758 -11.65 -29.05 -14.46
C ASP A 758 -11.95 -30.55 -14.49
N ILE A 759 -13.04 -30.97 -13.85
CA ILE A 759 -13.44 -32.38 -13.80
C ILE A 759 -13.84 -32.93 -15.18
N ASP A 760 -14.27 -32.06 -16.09
CA ASP A 760 -14.70 -32.42 -17.45
C ASP A 760 -13.53 -32.45 -18.47
N ALA A 761 -12.31 -32.17 -18.03
CA ALA A 761 -11.09 -32.31 -18.85
C ALA A 761 -10.85 -33.78 -19.27
N LYS A 762 -10.48 -33.98 -20.53
CA LYS A 762 -10.24 -35.28 -21.18
C LYS A 762 -8.83 -35.37 -21.76
#